data_AF-A0A352UV75-F1
#
_entry.id   AF-A0A352UV75-F1
#
_cell.length_a   1.000
_cell.length_b   1.000
_cell.length_c   1.000
_cell.angle_alpha   90.00
_cell.angle_beta   90.00
_cell.angle_gamma   90.00
#
_symmetry.space_group_name_H-M   'P 1'
#
loop_
_entity.id
_entity.type
_entity.pdbx_description
1 polymer ?
#
loop_
_entity_poly.entity_id
_entity_poly.type
_entity_poly.pdbx_seq_one_letter_code
_entity_poly.pdbx_strand_id
1 'polypeptide(L)'
;MTEETVTPMMAQYLEIKAGYADAILFYRMGDFYEMFFDDAVAASGALDIALTKRGTHMGEPIPMCGVPVHAAEGYLLMLIRKGFRVAIAEQMEDPAEAKKRGSKSVVRRDVVRLVTPGTLTEDSLLEARRHNYLAAYAEVRDEGALAWTDISTGELRVMPCPRARLSPELARLSPREVLVSDTAEADLRGLAEDLGAAVTPMARAAFDSTGAERRLCGLWQVGTLEAFGAFGRAELAAMGALVEYLELTQRGKLPLLRPPLREALGGAMQIDAATRRNLEITAALSGGRAGSLLDVVDHTVTAGGARLLERRLSAPSRDLGQIAARHDAIDRLLDDARLREDLREALRRVPDMDRALSRLALDRGGPRDLAAIRNGLSQATLITDRIAGLDVPLLAEAALGLIGMDDVISILDQSLVAEPPLLARDGGFIAAGFDVDLDETRQLRDEGRGVIAAMQADYVARTGIQSLKIKHNNVLGYFIETTSTHAEKMLAPPLSETFIHRQTTANQVRFTTIPLSEIETRILNAGNRALEIERRHFANLRAAVLAEAGRIGVAAASLAELDLAAGFADLSAAEDWVRPKMDASHAFHVERGRHPVVERALRRQGNTSFVANDCALAERHTPAIWLLTGPNMAGKSTFLRQNALIALLAQAGSHVPA
;
A
#
# COMPACT_ATOMS: atom_id res chain seq x y z
N MET A 1 17.03 50.48 -14.80
CA MET A 1 16.06 49.60 -14.14
C MET A 1 16.50 48.19 -14.47
N THR A 2 17.18 47.54 -13.53
CA THR A 2 17.77 46.21 -13.70
C THR A 2 16.67 45.16 -13.79
N GLU A 3 16.64 44.38 -14.87
CA GLU A 3 15.82 43.17 -14.98
C GLU A 3 16.06 42.30 -13.74
N GLU A 4 15.02 42.13 -12.93
CA GLU A 4 15.07 41.29 -11.74
C GLU A 4 15.31 39.84 -12.16
N THR A 5 16.54 39.38 -11.92
CA THR A 5 17.03 38.11 -12.42
C THR A 5 16.53 36.99 -11.51
N VAL A 6 15.42 36.35 -11.89
CA VAL A 6 14.97 35.10 -11.27
C VAL A 6 16.12 34.12 -11.31
N THR A 7 16.50 33.57 -10.15
CA THR A 7 17.61 32.60 -10.12
C THR A 7 17.26 31.40 -11.01
N PRO A 8 18.23 30.79 -11.71
CA PRO A 8 17.95 29.66 -12.61
C PRO A 8 17.22 28.49 -11.93
N MET A 9 17.46 28.27 -10.63
CA MET A 9 16.74 27.27 -9.83
C MET A 9 15.27 27.65 -9.65
N MET A 10 14.99 28.90 -9.29
CA MET A 10 13.61 29.34 -9.08
C MET A 10 12.83 29.43 -10.39
N ALA A 11 13.48 29.73 -11.51
CA ALA A 11 12.87 29.65 -12.83
C ALA A 11 12.41 28.22 -13.14
N GLN A 12 13.26 27.22 -12.90
CA GLN A 12 12.89 25.80 -13.07
C GLN A 12 11.78 25.37 -12.08
N TYR A 13 11.82 25.84 -10.82
CA TYR A 13 10.75 25.56 -9.85
C TYR A 13 9.40 26.10 -10.33
N LEU A 14 9.35 27.37 -10.76
CA LEU A 14 8.12 28.02 -11.23
C LEU A 14 7.58 27.36 -12.51
N GLU A 15 8.47 26.97 -13.42
CA GLU A 15 8.11 26.23 -14.64
C GLU A 15 7.44 24.89 -14.29
N ILE A 16 8.03 24.11 -13.38
CA ILE A 16 7.46 22.83 -12.93
C ILE A 16 6.14 23.08 -12.19
N LYS A 17 6.10 24.05 -11.27
CA LYS A 17 4.91 24.36 -10.47
C LYS A 17 3.73 24.83 -11.33
N ALA A 18 3.97 25.50 -12.46
CA ALA A 18 2.92 25.90 -13.38
C ALA A 18 2.13 24.69 -13.94
N GLY A 19 2.75 23.53 -14.07
CA GLY A 19 2.09 22.28 -14.46
C GLY A 19 1.29 21.60 -13.33
N TYR A 20 1.46 22.04 -12.08
CA TYR A 20 0.88 21.43 -10.87
C TYR A 20 0.38 22.50 -9.90
N ALA A 21 -0.41 23.46 -10.40
CA ALA A 21 -0.90 24.60 -9.62
C ALA A 21 -1.62 24.14 -8.32
N ASP A 22 -2.46 23.11 -8.42
CA ASP A 22 -3.32 22.62 -7.33
C ASP A 22 -2.67 21.54 -6.44
N ALA A 23 -1.36 21.31 -6.56
CA ALA A 23 -0.62 20.32 -5.77
C ALA A 23 0.63 20.93 -5.13
N ILE A 24 0.92 20.54 -3.89
CA ILE A 24 2.17 20.93 -3.21
C ILE A 24 3.35 20.31 -3.96
N LEU A 25 4.33 21.11 -4.36
CA LEU A 25 5.52 20.63 -5.05
C LEU A 25 6.63 20.29 -4.05
N PHE A 26 6.88 19.00 -3.86
CA PHE A 26 8.08 18.49 -3.19
C PHE A 26 9.27 18.58 -4.15
N TYR A 27 10.06 19.65 -4.04
CA TYR A 27 11.18 19.91 -4.93
C TYR A 27 12.50 19.40 -4.33
N ARG A 28 13.10 18.37 -4.93
CA ARG A 28 14.30 17.73 -4.35
C ARG A 28 15.54 18.63 -4.36
N MET A 29 16.04 18.93 -3.18
CA MET A 29 17.17 19.82 -2.91
C MET A 29 18.19 19.09 -2.04
N GLY A 30 19.06 18.29 -2.67
CA GLY A 30 19.98 17.41 -1.96
C GLY A 30 19.21 16.35 -1.17
N ASP A 31 19.36 16.38 0.16
CA ASP A 31 18.72 15.44 1.10
C ASP A 31 17.38 15.94 1.66
N PHE A 32 16.82 17.02 1.11
CA PHE A 32 15.52 17.59 1.50
C PHE A 32 14.58 17.68 0.31
N TYR A 33 13.27 17.58 0.57
CA TYR A 33 12.25 18.17 -0.29
C TYR A 33 11.92 19.55 0.25
N GLU A 34 12.18 20.58 -0.55
CA GLU A 34 11.83 21.96 -0.21
C GLU A 34 10.55 22.37 -0.96
N MET A 35 9.74 23.20 -0.31
CA MET A 35 8.52 23.82 -0.84
C MET A 35 8.67 25.34 -0.72
N PHE A 36 8.15 26.09 -1.70
CA PHE A 36 8.30 27.55 -1.76
C PHE A 36 6.96 28.27 -1.91
N PHE A 37 6.93 29.57 -1.58
CA PHE A 37 5.75 30.43 -1.73
C PHE A 37 4.52 29.88 -0.97
N ASP A 38 3.34 29.86 -1.61
CA ASP A 38 2.10 29.42 -0.99
C ASP A 38 2.14 27.94 -0.59
N ASP A 39 2.85 27.10 -1.34
CA ASP A 39 3.07 25.69 -0.97
C ASP A 39 3.80 25.60 0.37
N ALA A 40 4.78 26.47 0.63
CA ALA A 40 5.50 26.49 1.89
C ALA A 40 4.60 26.91 3.07
N VAL A 41 3.74 27.91 2.86
CA VAL A 41 2.80 28.40 3.88
C VAL A 41 1.77 27.32 4.20
N ALA A 42 1.17 26.71 3.17
CA ALA A 42 0.20 25.64 3.33
C ALA A 42 0.81 24.40 3.99
N ALA A 43 1.98 23.96 3.52
CA ALA A 43 2.67 22.80 4.07
C ALA A 43 3.15 23.05 5.51
N SER A 44 3.67 24.23 5.84
CA SER A 44 4.08 24.56 7.21
C SER A 44 2.91 24.46 8.18
N GLY A 45 1.76 25.05 7.87
CA GLY A 45 0.56 24.95 8.71
C GLY A 45 -0.04 23.53 8.75
N ALA A 46 0.07 22.79 7.66
CA ALA A 46 -0.42 21.41 7.58
C ALA A 46 0.49 20.41 8.33
N LEU A 47 1.81 20.61 8.33
CA LEU A 47 2.79 19.68 8.87
C LEU A 47 3.31 20.10 10.26
N ASP A 48 2.99 21.31 10.71
CA ASP A 48 3.55 21.92 11.92
C ASP A 48 5.09 21.97 11.89
N ILE A 49 5.64 22.39 10.73
CA ILE A 49 7.08 22.56 10.51
C ILE A 49 7.44 24.03 10.37
N ALA A 50 8.69 24.38 10.68
CA ALA A 50 9.16 25.76 10.64
C ALA A 50 9.06 26.38 9.23
N LEU A 51 8.36 27.52 9.13
CA LEU A 51 8.37 28.37 7.94
C LEU A 51 9.56 29.32 8.00
N THR A 52 10.44 29.22 7.01
CA THR A 52 11.66 30.02 6.87
C THR A 52 11.62 30.84 5.58
N LYS A 53 12.72 31.49 5.21
CA LYS A 53 12.84 32.33 4.01
C LYS A 53 14.14 32.02 3.27
N ARG A 54 14.11 32.01 1.94
CA ARG A 54 15.29 31.73 1.10
C ARG A 54 15.41 32.70 -0.08
N GLY A 55 16.31 33.68 0.04
CA GLY A 55 16.53 34.67 -1.02
C GLY A 55 15.32 35.57 -1.26
N THR A 56 15.30 36.25 -2.41
CA THR A 56 14.25 37.19 -2.80
C THR A 56 13.77 36.93 -4.22
N HIS A 57 12.47 37.11 -4.46
CA HIS A 57 11.84 37.10 -5.78
C HIS A 57 11.00 38.37 -5.91
N MET A 58 11.24 39.17 -6.97
CA MET A 58 10.59 40.48 -7.16
C MET A 58 10.70 41.41 -5.93
N GLY A 59 11.89 41.47 -5.32
CA GLY A 59 12.14 42.25 -4.11
C GLY A 59 11.57 41.66 -2.80
N GLU A 60 10.73 40.63 -2.84
CA GLU A 60 10.13 40.02 -1.65
C GLU A 60 10.85 38.73 -1.21
N PRO A 61 11.00 38.47 0.11
CA PRO A 61 11.58 37.22 0.60
C PRO A 61 10.73 36.01 0.23
N ILE A 62 11.34 34.96 -0.31
CA ILE A 62 10.62 33.74 -0.71
C ILE A 62 10.34 32.87 0.54
N PRO A 63 9.07 32.61 0.92
CA PRO A 63 8.74 31.66 1.98
C PRO A 63 9.22 30.25 1.61
N MET A 64 9.78 29.52 2.58
CA MET A 64 10.31 28.17 2.36
C MET A 64 10.12 27.29 3.59
N CYS A 65 9.71 26.05 3.38
CA CYS A 65 9.84 24.99 4.37
C CYS A 65 10.33 23.72 3.69
N GLY A 66 10.79 22.73 4.46
CA GLY A 66 11.29 21.50 3.88
C GLY A 66 11.29 20.33 4.85
N VAL A 67 11.28 19.14 4.27
CA VAL A 67 11.28 17.86 4.99
C VAL A 67 12.45 16.99 4.50
N PRO A 68 13.14 16.24 5.38
CA PRO A 68 14.21 15.35 4.96
C PRO A 68 13.69 14.22 4.06
N VAL A 69 14.39 13.90 2.97
CA VAL A 69 13.98 12.87 1.99
C VAL A 69 13.74 11.52 2.65
N HIS A 70 14.60 11.13 3.59
CA HIS A 70 14.48 9.84 4.31
C HIS A 70 13.27 9.76 5.26
N ALA A 71 12.63 10.89 5.57
CA ALA A 71 11.44 10.96 6.41
C ALA A 71 10.20 11.43 5.63
N ALA A 72 10.31 11.64 4.32
CA ALA A 72 9.29 12.29 3.50
C ALA A 72 7.96 11.54 3.45
N GLU A 73 7.97 10.20 3.52
CA GLU A 73 6.75 9.38 3.51
C GLU A 73 5.76 9.76 4.62
N GLY A 74 6.27 9.96 5.85
CA GLY A 74 5.41 10.34 6.98
C GLY A 74 4.74 11.71 6.80
N TYR A 75 5.48 12.68 6.26
CA TYR A 75 4.94 14.00 5.93
C TYR A 75 3.95 13.95 4.78
N LEU A 76 4.24 13.12 3.78
CA LEU A 76 3.34 12.90 2.67
C LEU A 76 1.99 12.36 3.16
N LEU A 77 1.98 11.37 4.06
CA LEU A 77 0.75 10.85 4.66
C LEU A 77 -0.10 11.94 5.32
N MET A 78 0.55 12.82 6.08
CA MET A 78 -0.13 13.91 6.78
C MET A 78 -0.75 14.91 5.80
N LEU A 79 -0.04 15.28 4.74
CA LEU A 79 -0.56 16.15 3.68
C LEU A 79 -1.77 15.52 2.98
N ILE A 80 -1.66 14.26 2.57
CA ILE A 80 -2.76 13.54 1.89
C ILE A 80 -3.99 13.45 2.79
N ARG A 81 -3.82 13.13 4.09
CA ARG A 81 -4.93 13.08 5.07
C ARG A 81 -5.59 14.44 5.31
N LYS A 82 -4.86 15.54 5.11
CA LYS A 82 -5.38 16.91 5.17
C LYS A 82 -5.97 17.39 3.83
N GLY A 83 -6.07 16.51 2.83
CA GLY A 83 -6.70 16.80 1.54
C GLY A 83 -5.77 17.43 0.51
N PHE A 84 -4.46 17.50 0.77
CA PHE A 84 -3.49 17.99 -0.21
C PHE A 84 -3.14 16.91 -1.24
N ARG A 85 -2.82 17.34 -2.46
CA ARG A 85 -2.11 16.53 -3.46
C ARG A 85 -0.64 16.95 -3.45
N VAL A 86 0.27 16.00 -3.69
CA VAL A 86 1.72 16.27 -3.62
C VAL A 86 2.42 15.81 -4.89
N ALA A 87 3.02 16.73 -5.64
CA ALA A 87 3.86 16.42 -6.79
C ALA A 87 5.31 16.23 -6.32
N ILE A 88 5.92 15.09 -6.62
CA ILE A 88 7.31 14.78 -6.24
C ILE A 88 8.22 15.07 -7.44
N ALA A 89 9.05 16.11 -7.32
CA ALA A 89 10.06 16.47 -8.31
C ALA A 89 11.44 15.95 -7.90
N GLU A 90 11.99 15.05 -8.72
CA GLU A 90 13.28 14.39 -8.51
C GLU A 90 14.37 14.96 -9.41
N GLN A 91 15.62 14.66 -9.06
CA GLN A 91 16.77 14.96 -9.92
C GLN A 91 16.82 13.94 -11.06
N MET A 92 16.77 14.45 -12.30
CA MET A 92 16.75 13.62 -13.51
C MET A 92 18.15 13.26 -14.03
N GLU A 93 19.19 13.83 -13.43
CA GLU A 93 20.59 13.61 -13.79
C GLU A 93 21.48 13.76 -12.54
N ASP A 94 22.69 13.20 -12.59
CA ASP A 94 23.65 13.32 -11.50
C ASP A 94 24.21 14.77 -11.44
N PRO A 95 24.42 15.35 -10.25
CA PRO A 95 25.14 16.61 -10.09
C PRO A 95 26.47 16.72 -10.85
N ALA A 96 27.21 15.62 -11.00
CA ALA A 96 28.43 15.55 -11.78
C ALA A 96 28.17 15.72 -13.29
N GLU A 97 27.08 15.17 -13.81
CA GLU A 97 26.67 15.36 -15.21
C GLU A 97 26.17 16.77 -15.47
N ALA A 98 25.41 17.34 -14.52
CA ALA A 98 25.02 18.74 -14.60
C ALA A 98 26.25 19.66 -14.68
N LYS A 99 27.26 19.45 -13.81
CA LYS A 99 28.52 20.21 -13.83
C LYS A 99 29.27 20.14 -15.16
N LYS A 100 29.16 19.05 -15.92
CA LYS A 100 29.75 18.94 -17.27
C LYS A 100 29.13 19.94 -18.26
N ARG A 101 27.89 20.39 -18.04
CA ARG A 101 27.20 21.40 -18.86
C ARG A 101 27.57 22.85 -18.51
N GLY A 102 28.38 23.06 -17.46
CA GLY A 102 28.87 24.36 -17.02
C GLY A 102 28.75 24.54 -15.50
N SER A 103 29.56 25.43 -14.91
CA SER A 103 29.57 25.65 -13.45
C SER A 103 28.30 26.32 -12.90
N LYS A 104 27.46 26.90 -13.77
CA LYS A 104 26.19 27.56 -13.42
C LYS A 104 24.94 26.76 -13.83
N SER A 105 25.09 25.58 -14.41
CA SER A 105 23.95 24.75 -14.80
C SER A 105 23.26 24.18 -13.56
N VAL A 106 21.94 24.23 -13.55
CA VAL A 106 21.13 23.63 -12.49
C VAL A 106 20.81 22.19 -12.90
N VAL A 107 20.91 21.26 -11.94
CA VAL A 107 20.48 19.86 -12.13
C VAL A 107 19.03 19.85 -12.61
N ARG A 108 18.77 19.20 -13.75
CA ARG A 108 17.44 19.08 -14.32
C ARG A 108 16.56 18.30 -13.36
N ARG A 109 15.36 18.83 -13.12
CA ARG A 109 14.33 18.18 -12.32
C ARG A 109 13.04 18.09 -13.10
N ASP A 110 12.28 17.06 -12.80
CA ASP A 110 10.92 16.90 -13.30
C ASP A 110 10.11 16.12 -12.26
N VAL A 111 8.79 16.26 -12.34
CA VAL A 111 7.87 15.48 -11.52
C VAL A 111 7.89 14.04 -12.00
N VAL A 112 8.23 13.13 -11.08
CA VAL A 112 8.22 11.68 -11.32
C VAL A 112 6.93 11.03 -10.88
N ARG A 113 6.13 11.72 -10.07
CA ARG A 113 4.85 11.23 -9.55
C ARG A 113 4.00 12.36 -8.98
N LEU A 114 2.69 12.27 -9.18
CA LEU A 114 1.69 13.01 -8.41
C LEU A 114 1.02 12.05 -7.43
N VAL A 115 1.06 12.39 -6.14
CA VAL A 115 0.53 11.58 -5.05
C VAL A 115 -0.79 12.18 -4.59
N THR A 116 -1.83 11.35 -4.59
CA THR A 116 -3.22 11.75 -4.32
C THR A 116 -3.86 10.73 -3.37
N PRO A 117 -5.00 11.06 -2.73
CA PRO A 117 -5.66 10.15 -1.80
C PRO A 117 -5.99 8.78 -2.40
N GLY A 118 -6.37 8.71 -3.67
CA GLY A 118 -6.67 7.47 -4.38
C GLY A 118 -5.46 6.75 -4.97
N THR A 119 -4.26 7.35 -4.96
CA THR A 119 -3.08 6.85 -5.69
C THR A 119 -1.91 6.38 -4.83
N LEU A 120 -2.19 6.02 -3.58
CA LEU A 120 -1.21 5.54 -2.61
C LEU A 120 -0.82 4.07 -2.86
N THR A 121 0.46 3.75 -2.70
CA THR A 121 1.01 2.39 -2.97
C THR A 121 1.94 1.87 -1.87
N GLU A 122 2.48 2.78 -1.07
CA GLU A 122 3.42 2.50 -0.01
C GLU A 122 2.71 1.95 1.22
N ASP A 123 3.26 0.89 1.82
CA ASP A 123 2.68 0.24 2.99
C ASP A 123 2.56 1.18 4.19
N SER A 124 3.49 2.13 4.33
CA SER A 124 3.48 3.13 5.41
C SER A 124 2.30 4.10 5.31
N LEU A 125 1.72 4.26 4.12
CA LEU A 125 0.64 5.21 3.84
C LEU A 125 -0.74 4.55 3.82
N LEU A 126 -0.78 3.23 3.73
CA LEU A 126 -2.00 2.45 3.54
C LEU A 126 -2.38 1.70 4.82
N GLU A 127 -3.67 1.65 5.10
CA GLU A 127 -4.19 0.71 6.11
C GLU A 127 -4.12 -0.71 5.54
N ALA A 128 -3.41 -1.64 6.19
CA ALA A 128 -3.21 -3.00 5.69
C ALA A 128 -4.52 -3.74 5.43
N ARG A 129 -5.47 -3.64 6.36
CA ARG A 129 -6.73 -4.40 6.38
C ARG A 129 -7.86 -3.78 5.57
N ARG A 130 -7.61 -2.68 4.84
CA ARG A 130 -8.63 -1.92 4.12
C ARG A 130 -8.16 -1.55 2.71
N HIS A 131 -9.11 -1.49 1.79
CA HIS A 131 -8.87 -1.01 0.43
C HIS A 131 -8.71 0.50 0.35
N ASN A 132 -7.88 0.98 -0.58
CA ASN A 132 -7.71 2.40 -0.87
C ASN A 132 -8.23 2.71 -2.27
N TYR A 133 -9.56 2.71 -2.42
CA TYR A 133 -10.18 2.83 -3.73
C TYR A 133 -10.07 4.23 -4.34
N LEU A 134 -9.68 4.26 -5.61
CA LEU A 134 -9.91 5.34 -6.56
C LEU A 134 -11.12 4.95 -7.41
N ALA A 135 -12.13 5.80 -7.49
CA ALA A 135 -13.33 5.58 -8.29
C ALA A 135 -13.45 6.60 -9.42
N ALA A 136 -14.15 6.26 -10.50
CA ALA A 136 -14.54 7.16 -11.57
C ALA A 136 -16.00 6.94 -11.92
N TYR A 137 -16.75 8.04 -12.04
CA TYR A 137 -18.14 8.02 -12.48
C TYR A 137 -18.28 8.67 -13.85
N ALA A 138 -18.97 7.98 -14.76
CA ALA A 138 -19.19 8.45 -16.12
C ALA A 138 -20.67 8.35 -16.48
N GLU A 139 -21.16 9.34 -17.24
CA GLU A 139 -22.48 9.32 -17.85
C GLU A 139 -22.36 9.44 -19.37
N VAL A 140 -22.95 8.51 -20.11
CA VAL A 140 -22.95 8.50 -21.58
C VAL A 140 -24.37 8.23 -22.06
N ARG A 141 -25.01 9.22 -22.70
CA ARG A 141 -26.38 9.11 -23.24
C ARG A 141 -27.37 8.59 -22.19
N ASP A 142 -27.38 9.21 -21.02
CA ASP A 142 -28.24 8.89 -19.85
C ASP A 142 -27.95 7.54 -19.16
N GLU A 143 -26.96 6.78 -19.62
CA GLU A 143 -26.44 5.61 -18.91
C GLU A 143 -25.26 6.02 -18.02
N GLY A 144 -25.38 5.76 -16.72
CA GLY A 144 -24.31 5.98 -15.75
C GLY A 144 -23.52 4.69 -15.47
N ALA A 145 -22.24 4.82 -15.19
CA ALA A 145 -21.39 3.72 -14.71
C ALA A 145 -20.39 4.19 -13.67
N LEU A 146 -20.06 3.28 -12.76
CA LEU A 146 -19.06 3.47 -11.73
C LEU A 146 -17.96 2.42 -11.92
N ALA A 147 -16.73 2.87 -12.11
CA ALA A 147 -15.54 2.04 -12.09
C ALA A 147 -14.70 2.37 -10.88
N TRP A 148 -14.01 1.40 -10.30
CA TRP A 148 -13.08 1.65 -9.19
C TRP A 148 -11.93 0.66 -9.19
N THR A 149 -10.82 1.11 -8.62
CA THR A 149 -9.59 0.33 -8.53
C THR A 149 -8.87 0.57 -7.21
N ASP A 150 -8.18 -0.46 -6.73
CA ASP A 150 -7.16 -0.31 -5.68
C ASP A 150 -5.80 -0.56 -6.32
N ILE A 151 -5.05 0.52 -6.53
CA ILE A 151 -3.73 0.46 -7.16
C ILE A 151 -2.78 -0.46 -6.38
N SER A 152 -2.93 -0.51 -5.06
CA SER A 152 -2.07 -1.30 -4.19
C SER A 152 -2.31 -2.80 -4.33
N THR A 153 -3.46 -3.25 -4.87
CA THR A 153 -3.74 -4.67 -5.08
C THR A 153 -3.91 -5.05 -6.55
N GLY A 154 -4.06 -4.05 -7.42
CA GLY A 154 -4.37 -4.22 -8.84
C GLY A 154 -5.83 -4.57 -9.11
N GLU A 155 -6.70 -4.57 -8.10
CA GLU A 155 -8.12 -4.85 -8.30
C GLU A 155 -8.76 -3.76 -9.16
N LEU A 156 -9.53 -4.14 -10.17
CA LEU A 156 -10.32 -3.24 -11.01
C LEU A 156 -11.72 -3.82 -11.19
N ARG A 157 -12.72 -3.00 -10.93
CA ARG A 157 -14.13 -3.38 -11.05
C ARG A 157 -14.92 -2.28 -11.73
N VAL A 158 -16.03 -2.67 -12.35
CA VAL A 158 -16.96 -1.75 -12.99
C VAL A 158 -18.39 -2.26 -12.86
N MET A 159 -19.34 -1.33 -12.74
CA MET A 159 -20.76 -1.67 -12.77
C MET A 159 -21.58 -0.58 -13.46
N PRO A 160 -22.72 -0.95 -14.07
CA PRO A 160 -23.76 0.02 -14.40
C PRO A 160 -24.25 0.70 -13.12
N CYS A 161 -24.30 2.02 -13.13
CA CYS A 161 -24.67 2.82 -11.96
C CYS A 161 -25.45 4.05 -12.42
N PRO A 162 -26.78 4.01 -12.48
CA PRO A 162 -27.59 5.20 -12.71
C PRO A 162 -27.33 6.26 -11.65
N ARG A 163 -27.48 7.55 -11.97
CA ARG A 163 -27.20 8.67 -11.05
C ARG A 163 -27.89 8.54 -9.68
N ALA A 164 -29.14 8.08 -9.67
CA ALA A 164 -29.91 7.85 -8.44
C ALA A 164 -29.29 6.78 -7.51
N ARG A 165 -28.43 5.90 -8.05
CA ARG A 165 -27.73 4.84 -7.33
C ARG A 165 -26.34 5.25 -6.86
N LEU A 166 -25.79 6.35 -7.37
CA LEU A 166 -24.41 6.73 -7.09
C LEU A 166 -24.14 6.93 -5.60
N SER A 167 -25.02 7.61 -4.87
CA SER A 167 -24.86 7.84 -3.43
C SER A 167 -24.74 6.54 -2.62
N PRO A 168 -25.67 5.57 -2.73
CA PRO A 168 -25.51 4.25 -2.10
C PRO A 168 -24.23 3.51 -2.48
N GLU A 169 -23.82 3.55 -3.75
CA GLU A 169 -22.61 2.83 -4.21
C GLU A 169 -21.32 3.50 -3.72
N LEU A 170 -21.26 4.84 -3.69
CA LEU A 170 -20.13 5.55 -3.08
C LEU A 170 -20.04 5.29 -1.58
N ALA A 171 -21.17 5.24 -0.86
CA ALA A 171 -21.18 4.88 0.55
C ALA A 171 -20.74 3.41 0.78
N ARG A 172 -21.10 2.51 -0.13
CA ARG A 172 -20.66 1.10 -0.13
C ARG A 172 -19.15 0.97 -0.31
N LEU A 173 -18.59 1.65 -1.30
CA LEU A 173 -17.18 1.54 -1.67
C LEU A 173 -16.28 2.38 -0.75
N SER A 174 -16.80 3.49 -0.23
CA SER A 174 -16.04 4.48 0.55
C SER A 174 -14.69 4.85 -0.12
N PRO A 175 -14.69 5.28 -1.39
CA PRO A 175 -13.46 5.61 -2.10
C PRO A 175 -12.75 6.80 -1.45
N ARG A 176 -11.42 6.86 -1.57
CA ARG A 176 -10.65 8.02 -1.09
C ARG A 176 -10.66 9.16 -2.08
N GLU A 177 -10.89 8.85 -3.35
CA GLU A 177 -10.91 9.81 -4.43
C GLU A 177 -11.89 9.37 -5.52
N VAL A 178 -12.66 10.33 -6.04
CA VAL A 178 -13.64 10.13 -7.11
C VAL A 178 -13.32 11.05 -8.27
N LEU A 179 -13.11 10.45 -9.44
CA LEU A 179 -12.91 11.14 -10.72
C LEU A 179 -14.26 11.44 -11.35
N VAL A 180 -14.42 12.69 -11.78
CA VAL A 180 -15.62 13.17 -12.47
C VAL A 180 -15.21 14.01 -13.67
N SER A 181 -16.07 14.12 -14.68
CA SER A 181 -15.85 15.12 -15.74
C SER A 181 -15.99 16.51 -15.14
N ASP A 182 -15.16 17.45 -15.59
CA ASP A 182 -15.29 18.89 -15.36
C ASP A 182 -16.73 19.40 -15.48
N THR A 183 -17.48 18.96 -16.50
CA THR A 183 -18.89 19.34 -16.70
C THR A 183 -19.86 18.79 -15.66
N ALA A 184 -19.51 17.70 -14.98
CA ALA A 184 -20.35 17.04 -13.97
C ALA A 184 -19.91 17.37 -12.54
N GLU A 185 -18.84 18.14 -12.36
CA GLU A 185 -18.24 18.43 -11.06
C GLU A 185 -19.22 19.13 -10.11
N ALA A 186 -19.87 20.21 -10.56
CA ALA A 186 -20.78 21.01 -9.73
C ALA A 186 -21.93 20.17 -9.13
N ASP A 187 -22.35 19.16 -9.87
CA ASP A 187 -23.46 18.27 -9.55
C ASP A 187 -23.07 17.12 -8.60
N LEU A 188 -21.81 16.70 -8.64
CA LEU A 188 -21.33 15.49 -7.96
C LEU A 188 -20.38 15.79 -6.80
N ARG A 189 -19.80 16.99 -6.73
CA ARG A 189 -18.82 17.38 -5.72
C ARG A 189 -19.37 17.23 -4.31
N GLY A 190 -20.49 17.88 -4.03
CA GLY A 190 -21.12 17.83 -2.70
C GLY A 190 -21.47 16.39 -2.27
N LEU A 191 -21.98 15.59 -3.21
CA LEU A 191 -22.34 14.19 -2.94
C LEU A 191 -21.14 13.35 -2.48
N ALA A 192 -20.00 13.48 -3.17
CA ALA A 192 -18.80 12.71 -2.86
C ALA A 192 -18.06 13.24 -1.62
N GLU A 193 -18.00 14.56 -1.44
CA GLU A 193 -17.38 15.20 -0.28
C GLU A 193 -18.15 14.91 1.03
N ASP A 194 -19.49 14.89 0.98
CA ASP A 194 -20.34 14.49 2.12
C ASP A 194 -20.08 13.04 2.58
N LEU A 195 -19.59 12.19 1.67
CA LEU A 195 -19.20 10.80 1.93
C LEU A 195 -17.70 10.66 2.25
N GLY A 196 -16.96 11.77 2.33
CA GLY A 196 -15.55 11.81 2.71
C GLY A 196 -14.56 11.45 1.60
N ALA A 197 -14.99 11.48 0.34
CA ALA A 197 -14.12 11.29 -0.82
C ALA A 197 -13.62 12.62 -1.38
N ALA A 198 -12.33 12.68 -1.76
CA ALA A 198 -11.82 13.79 -2.55
C ALA A 198 -12.39 13.75 -3.98
N VAL A 199 -12.70 14.90 -4.57
CA VAL A 199 -13.25 14.98 -5.93
C VAL A 199 -12.21 15.60 -6.86
N THR A 200 -11.85 14.85 -7.89
CA THR A 200 -10.89 15.28 -8.90
C THR A 200 -11.59 15.43 -10.26
N PRO A 201 -11.78 16.68 -10.74
CA PRO A 201 -12.31 16.91 -12.07
C PRO A 201 -11.23 16.58 -13.12
N MET A 202 -11.66 15.93 -14.20
CA MET A 202 -10.84 15.68 -15.38
C MET A 202 -11.53 16.21 -16.63
N ALA A 203 -10.74 16.51 -17.66
CA ALA A 203 -11.27 16.93 -18.94
C ALA A 203 -12.22 15.86 -19.51
N ARG A 204 -13.31 16.30 -20.16
CA ARG A 204 -14.29 15.41 -20.79
C ARG A 204 -13.70 14.34 -21.72
N ALA A 205 -12.58 14.63 -22.37
CA ALA A 205 -11.88 13.69 -23.26
C ALA A 205 -11.42 12.40 -22.52
N ALA A 206 -11.13 12.49 -21.22
CA ALA A 206 -10.75 11.33 -20.41
C ALA A 206 -11.86 10.29 -20.30
N PHE A 207 -13.12 10.75 -20.40
CA PHE A 207 -14.33 9.94 -20.35
C PHE A 207 -14.85 9.56 -21.75
N ASP A 208 -14.08 9.75 -22.83
CA ASP A 208 -14.49 9.28 -24.15
C ASP A 208 -14.42 7.75 -24.25
N SER A 209 -15.59 7.12 -24.35
CA SER A 209 -15.73 5.66 -24.51
C SER A 209 -14.92 5.06 -25.68
N THR A 210 -14.75 5.80 -26.78
CA THR A 210 -14.06 5.29 -27.98
C THR A 210 -12.54 5.27 -27.79
N GLY A 211 -11.99 6.33 -27.20
CA GLY A 211 -10.59 6.39 -26.78
C GLY A 211 -10.29 5.43 -25.65
N ALA A 212 -11.23 5.26 -24.72
CA ALA A 212 -11.10 4.36 -23.57
C ALA A 212 -10.88 2.91 -24.01
N GLU A 213 -11.65 2.39 -24.97
CA GLU A 213 -11.49 1.01 -25.46
C GLU A 213 -10.06 0.75 -25.95
N ARG A 214 -9.48 1.67 -26.72
CA ARG A 214 -8.08 1.53 -27.20
C ARG A 214 -7.08 1.56 -26.05
N ARG A 215 -7.25 2.46 -25.07
CA ARG A 215 -6.37 2.52 -23.88
C ARG A 215 -6.45 1.24 -23.07
N LEU A 216 -7.66 0.72 -22.84
CA LEU A 216 -7.91 -0.51 -22.10
C LEU A 216 -7.32 -1.74 -22.82
N CYS A 217 -7.53 -1.88 -24.13
CA CYS A 217 -6.89 -2.92 -24.93
C CYS A 217 -5.35 -2.84 -24.88
N GLY A 218 -4.79 -1.62 -24.91
CA GLY A 218 -3.36 -1.38 -24.77
C GLY A 218 -2.81 -1.77 -23.40
N LEU A 219 -3.54 -1.47 -22.32
CA LEU A 219 -3.17 -1.81 -20.94
C LEU A 219 -2.97 -3.32 -20.74
N TRP A 220 -3.91 -4.14 -21.24
CA TRP A 220 -3.84 -5.61 -21.11
C TRP A 220 -3.23 -6.31 -22.32
N GLN A 221 -2.77 -5.56 -23.32
CA GLN A 221 -2.18 -6.09 -24.55
C GLN A 221 -3.09 -7.10 -25.28
N VAL A 222 -4.39 -6.81 -25.32
CA VAL A 222 -5.41 -7.63 -25.98
C VAL A 222 -5.98 -6.92 -27.21
N GLY A 223 -6.46 -7.69 -28.20
CA GLY A 223 -7.14 -7.12 -29.37
C GLY A 223 -8.55 -6.61 -29.08
N THR A 224 -9.22 -7.20 -28.08
CA THR A 224 -10.60 -6.87 -27.66
C THR A 224 -10.78 -7.18 -26.17
N LEU A 225 -11.72 -6.47 -25.54
CA LEU A 225 -12.10 -6.68 -24.13
C LEU A 225 -13.13 -7.81 -23.94
N GLU A 226 -13.63 -8.42 -25.02
CA GLU A 226 -14.65 -9.48 -24.98
C GLU A 226 -14.26 -10.67 -24.07
N ALA A 227 -12.96 -10.97 -23.98
CA ALA A 227 -12.44 -12.02 -23.10
C ALA A 227 -12.64 -11.72 -21.60
N PHE A 228 -12.80 -10.45 -21.22
CA PHE A 228 -13.04 -10.01 -19.84
C PHE A 228 -14.52 -9.74 -19.57
N GLY A 229 -15.31 -9.50 -20.62
CA GLY A 229 -16.75 -9.31 -20.53
C GLY A 229 -17.27 -8.33 -21.58
N ALA A 230 -18.60 -8.23 -21.66
CA ALA A 230 -19.26 -7.21 -22.47
C ALA A 230 -19.47 -5.95 -21.62
N PHE A 231 -18.82 -4.84 -22.02
CA PHE A 231 -18.90 -3.56 -21.33
C PHE A 231 -19.66 -2.54 -22.17
N GLY A 232 -20.60 -1.83 -21.55
CA GLY A 232 -21.31 -0.71 -22.15
C GLY A 232 -20.44 0.54 -22.30
N ARG A 233 -20.95 1.55 -23.01
CA ARG A 233 -20.19 2.79 -23.30
C ARG A 233 -19.83 3.57 -22.04
N ALA A 234 -20.76 3.66 -21.08
CA ALA A 234 -20.51 4.34 -19.80
C ALA A 234 -19.45 3.59 -18.97
N GLU A 235 -19.49 2.25 -18.99
CA GLU A 235 -18.52 1.40 -18.28
C GLU A 235 -17.09 1.59 -18.85
N LEU A 236 -16.97 1.59 -20.19
CA LEU A 236 -15.71 1.90 -20.87
C LEU A 236 -15.23 3.31 -20.55
N ALA A 237 -16.10 4.31 -20.57
CA ALA A 237 -15.76 5.69 -20.22
C ALA A 237 -15.21 5.83 -18.80
N ALA A 238 -15.86 5.21 -17.80
CA ALA A 238 -15.43 5.25 -16.42
C ALA A 238 -14.06 4.55 -16.22
N MET A 239 -13.89 3.35 -16.79
CA MET A 239 -12.60 2.64 -16.73
C MET A 239 -11.49 3.40 -17.47
N GLY A 240 -11.80 3.99 -18.63
CA GLY A 240 -10.86 4.78 -19.41
C GLY A 240 -10.36 6.02 -18.67
N ALA A 241 -11.23 6.67 -17.89
CA ALA A 241 -10.86 7.81 -17.06
C ALA A 241 -9.95 7.40 -15.90
N LEU A 242 -10.22 6.25 -15.24
CA LEU A 242 -9.31 5.70 -14.24
C LEU A 242 -7.91 5.49 -14.83
N VAL A 243 -7.81 4.79 -15.96
CA VAL A 243 -6.51 4.47 -16.57
C VAL A 243 -5.78 5.76 -16.99
N GLU A 244 -6.46 6.72 -17.60
CA GLU A 244 -5.85 7.99 -17.97
C GLU A 244 -5.34 8.77 -16.75
N TYR A 245 -6.09 8.78 -15.65
CA TYR A 245 -5.63 9.40 -14.41
C TYR A 245 -4.44 8.68 -13.78
N LEU A 246 -4.40 7.35 -13.87
CA LEU A 246 -3.26 6.55 -13.43
C LEU A 246 -2.03 6.84 -14.29
N GLU A 247 -2.16 6.97 -15.61
CA GLU A 247 -1.05 7.38 -16.49
C GLU A 247 -0.51 8.76 -16.10
N LEU A 248 -1.40 9.72 -15.83
CA LEU A 248 -1.03 11.08 -15.40
C LEU A 248 -0.31 11.08 -14.05
N THR A 249 -0.89 10.42 -13.04
CA THR A 249 -0.36 10.44 -11.66
C THR A 249 0.91 9.61 -11.51
N GLN A 250 1.03 8.52 -12.25
CA GLN A 250 2.20 7.64 -12.23
C GLN A 250 3.23 7.97 -13.33
N ARG A 251 3.05 9.09 -14.06
CA ARG A 251 3.96 9.59 -15.11
C ARG A 251 4.30 8.53 -16.17
N GLY A 252 3.25 7.85 -16.66
CA GLY A 252 3.35 6.82 -17.70
C GLY A 252 3.73 5.42 -17.20
N LYS A 253 4.09 5.25 -15.92
CA LYS A 253 4.31 3.93 -15.31
C LYS A 253 3.01 3.38 -14.73
N LEU A 254 2.17 2.81 -15.58
CA LEU A 254 0.90 2.23 -15.15
C LEU A 254 1.11 1.13 -14.09
N PRO A 255 0.25 1.07 -13.05
CA PRO A 255 0.27 -0.03 -12.10
C PRO A 255 -0.17 -1.33 -12.76
N LEU A 256 0.22 -2.45 -12.15
CA LEU A 256 -0.27 -3.76 -12.55
C LEU A 256 -1.75 -3.89 -12.19
N LEU A 257 -2.63 -3.64 -13.16
CA LEU A 257 -4.07 -3.82 -13.02
C LEU A 257 -4.48 -5.20 -13.52
N ARG A 258 -5.22 -5.93 -12.69
CA ARG A 258 -5.88 -7.17 -13.10
C ARG A 258 -6.99 -6.84 -14.11
N PRO A 259 -7.38 -7.81 -14.95
CA PRO A 259 -8.54 -7.66 -15.81
C PRO A 259 -9.78 -7.20 -15.01
N PRO A 260 -10.63 -6.34 -15.60
CA PRO A 260 -11.76 -5.75 -14.89
C PRO A 260 -12.82 -6.80 -14.60
N LEU A 261 -13.33 -6.82 -13.37
CA LEU A 261 -14.53 -7.60 -13.03
C LEU A 261 -15.79 -6.74 -13.15
N ARG A 262 -16.73 -7.16 -13.98
CA ARG A 262 -18.03 -6.51 -14.10
C ARG A 262 -18.99 -6.98 -13.02
N GLU A 263 -19.49 -6.07 -12.18
CA GLU A 263 -20.55 -6.36 -11.22
C GLU A 263 -21.93 -6.09 -11.84
N ALA A 264 -22.85 -7.04 -11.68
CA ALA A 264 -24.22 -6.91 -12.16
C ALA A 264 -25.05 -5.97 -11.26
N LEU A 265 -25.89 -5.14 -11.88
CA LEU A 265 -26.85 -4.31 -11.13
C LEU A 265 -27.82 -5.22 -10.35
N GLY A 266 -27.81 -5.12 -9.03
CA GLY A 266 -28.64 -5.97 -8.16
C GLY A 266 -28.07 -7.35 -7.86
N GLY A 267 -26.80 -7.64 -8.19
CA GLY A 267 -26.11 -8.87 -7.77
C GLY A 267 -25.76 -8.92 -6.27
N ALA A 268 -25.78 -7.76 -5.60
CA ALA A 268 -25.57 -7.63 -4.16
C ALA A 268 -26.79 -7.05 -3.45
N MET A 269 -26.91 -7.29 -2.14
CA MET A 269 -27.89 -6.66 -1.27
C MET A 269 -27.69 -5.13 -1.32
N GLN A 270 -28.76 -4.41 -1.61
CA GLN A 270 -28.73 -2.96 -1.66
C GLN A 270 -29.00 -2.39 -0.28
N ILE A 271 -28.06 -1.59 0.22
CA ILE A 271 -28.13 -0.93 1.52
C ILE A 271 -27.79 0.54 1.28
N ASP A 272 -28.72 1.44 1.62
CA ASP A 272 -28.50 2.88 1.51
C ASP A 272 -27.47 3.40 2.53
N ALA A 273 -26.95 4.61 2.30
CA ALA A 273 -25.90 5.20 3.13
C ALA A 273 -26.33 5.36 4.60
N ALA A 274 -27.58 5.74 4.85
CA ALA A 274 -28.09 5.95 6.20
C ALA A 274 -28.18 4.64 6.99
N THR A 275 -28.68 3.58 6.36
CA THR A 275 -28.77 2.24 6.93
C THR A 275 -27.39 1.68 7.22
N ARG A 276 -26.42 1.83 6.29
CA ARG A 276 -25.02 1.41 6.52
C ARG A 276 -24.41 2.07 7.75
N ARG A 277 -24.62 3.39 7.90
CA ARG A 277 -24.15 4.17 9.04
C ARG A 277 -24.84 3.75 10.34
N ASN A 278 -26.15 3.55 10.33
CA ASN A 278 -26.93 3.20 11.52
C ASN A 278 -26.70 1.75 11.99
N LEU A 279 -26.37 0.85 11.06
CA LEU A 279 -25.94 -0.52 11.36
C LEU A 279 -24.47 -0.61 11.74
N GLU A 280 -23.71 0.49 11.61
CA GLU A 280 -22.29 0.57 11.96
C GLU A 280 -21.49 -0.57 11.30
N ILE A 281 -21.73 -0.84 10.01
CA ILE A 281 -21.22 -2.04 9.31
C ILE A 281 -19.69 -2.06 9.31
N THR A 282 -19.06 -1.00 8.80
CA THR A 282 -17.60 -0.89 8.66
C THR A 282 -16.99 0.11 9.64
N ALA A 283 -17.77 1.06 10.13
CA ALA A 283 -17.35 2.10 11.05
C ALA A 283 -18.44 2.41 12.08
N ALA A 284 -18.02 2.74 13.31
CA ALA A 284 -18.91 3.18 14.37
C ALA A 284 -19.38 4.62 14.16
N LEU A 285 -20.49 5.00 14.80
CA LEU A 285 -21.02 6.38 14.75
C LEU A 285 -20.07 7.42 15.35
N SER A 286 -19.24 7.02 16.31
CA SER A 286 -18.16 7.83 16.88
C SER A 286 -16.98 8.04 15.91
N GLY A 287 -17.02 7.40 14.75
CA GLY A 287 -15.91 7.31 13.82
C GLY A 287 -14.98 6.14 14.11
N GLY A 288 -14.27 5.71 13.07
CA GLY A 288 -13.31 4.62 13.14
C GLY A 288 -13.96 3.23 13.20
N ARG A 289 -13.10 2.22 13.25
CA ARG A 289 -13.49 0.81 13.14
C ARG A 289 -13.99 0.22 14.46
N ALA A 290 -13.38 0.61 15.58
CA ALA A 290 -13.66 0.01 16.89
C ALA A 290 -15.15 0.11 17.25
N GLY A 291 -15.77 -1.01 17.63
CA GLY A 291 -17.21 -1.07 17.95
C GLY A 291 -18.15 -1.18 16.76
N SER A 292 -17.65 -1.28 15.52
CA SER A 292 -18.44 -1.62 14.33
C SER A 292 -18.72 -3.12 14.21
N LEU A 293 -19.63 -3.52 13.32
CA LEU A 293 -19.81 -4.93 12.97
C LEU A 293 -18.50 -5.55 12.45
N LEU A 294 -17.78 -4.85 11.56
CA LEU A 294 -16.50 -5.30 11.01
C LEU A 294 -15.42 -5.51 12.08
N ASP A 295 -15.42 -4.73 13.17
CA ASP A 295 -14.54 -4.99 14.33
C ASP A 295 -14.93 -6.26 15.09
N VAL A 296 -16.22 -6.56 15.11
CA VAL A 296 -16.75 -7.72 15.84
C VAL A 296 -16.44 -9.02 15.13
N VAL A 297 -16.63 -9.07 13.81
CA VAL A 297 -16.59 -10.31 13.03
C VAL A 297 -15.24 -10.58 12.36
N ASP A 298 -14.31 -9.64 12.39
CA ASP A 298 -13.01 -9.83 11.77
C ASP A 298 -12.08 -10.69 12.62
N HIS A 299 -12.11 -11.99 12.32
CA HIS A 299 -11.19 -13.00 12.82
C HIS A 299 -10.12 -13.38 11.78
N THR A 300 -9.95 -12.61 10.71
CA THR A 300 -8.94 -12.88 9.66
C THR A 300 -7.53 -12.59 10.17
N VAL A 301 -6.56 -13.38 9.72
CA VAL A 301 -5.16 -13.26 10.15
C VAL A 301 -4.25 -12.65 9.09
N THR A 302 -4.74 -12.48 7.86
CA THR A 302 -4.03 -11.83 6.75
C THR A 302 -4.67 -10.49 6.38
N ALA A 303 -3.89 -9.61 5.72
CA ALA A 303 -4.41 -8.36 5.19
C ALA A 303 -5.41 -8.59 4.03
N GLY A 304 -5.14 -9.56 3.17
CA GLY A 304 -6.00 -9.93 2.04
C GLY A 304 -7.37 -10.47 2.49
N GLY A 305 -7.38 -11.36 3.49
CA GLY A 305 -8.61 -11.87 4.11
C GLY A 305 -9.45 -10.76 4.75
N ALA A 306 -8.81 -9.83 5.46
CA ALA A 306 -9.51 -8.69 6.07
C ALA A 306 -10.17 -7.77 5.04
N ARG A 307 -9.47 -7.49 3.93
CA ARG A 307 -10.00 -6.72 2.80
C ARG A 307 -11.17 -7.43 2.12
N LEU A 308 -11.06 -8.75 1.94
CA LEU A 308 -12.15 -9.59 1.42
C LEU A 308 -13.39 -9.58 2.33
N LEU A 309 -13.18 -9.65 3.65
CA LEU A 309 -14.25 -9.55 4.64
C LEU A 309 -14.99 -8.21 4.53
N GLU A 310 -14.27 -7.09 4.54
CA GLU A 310 -14.85 -5.75 4.40
C GLU A 310 -15.69 -5.64 3.12
N ARG A 311 -15.19 -6.21 2.02
CA ARG A 311 -15.92 -6.27 0.75
C ARG A 311 -17.23 -7.07 0.85
N ARG A 312 -17.21 -8.27 1.48
CA ARG A 312 -18.40 -9.13 1.61
C ARG A 312 -19.46 -8.54 2.54
N LEU A 313 -19.06 -7.86 3.62
CA LEU A 313 -19.99 -7.14 4.48
C LEU A 313 -20.55 -5.89 3.80
N SER A 314 -19.74 -5.21 2.99
CA SER A 314 -20.17 -4.03 2.25
C SER A 314 -21.07 -4.37 1.06
N ALA A 315 -20.87 -5.52 0.42
CA ALA A 315 -21.66 -6.01 -0.70
C ALA A 315 -22.10 -7.48 -0.49
N PRO A 316 -23.05 -7.76 0.42
CA PRO A 316 -23.54 -9.12 0.65
C PRO A 316 -24.12 -9.71 -0.64
N SER A 317 -23.85 -10.98 -0.92
CA SER A 317 -24.24 -11.59 -2.20
C SER A 317 -25.74 -11.87 -2.24
N ARG A 318 -26.31 -11.91 -3.45
CA ARG A 318 -27.67 -12.43 -3.70
C ARG A 318 -27.67 -13.78 -4.43
N ASP A 319 -26.48 -14.29 -4.74
CA ASP A 319 -26.32 -15.61 -5.34
C ASP A 319 -26.33 -16.68 -4.23
N LEU A 320 -27.42 -17.45 -4.18
CA LEU A 320 -27.60 -18.53 -3.20
C LEU A 320 -26.53 -19.62 -3.35
N GLY A 321 -26.06 -19.91 -4.57
CA GLY A 321 -25.00 -20.90 -4.79
C GLY A 321 -23.68 -20.44 -4.19
N GLN A 322 -23.34 -19.16 -4.40
CA GLN A 322 -22.15 -18.57 -3.80
C GLN A 322 -22.23 -18.52 -2.26
N ILE A 323 -23.40 -18.17 -1.71
CA ILE A 323 -23.61 -18.14 -0.25
C ILE A 323 -23.50 -19.56 0.32
N ALA A 324 -24.12 -20.55 -0.31
CA ALA A 324 -24.05 -21.94 0.12
C ALA A 324 -22.61 -22.46 0.11
N ALA A 325 -21.84 -22.22 -0.96
CA ALA A 325 -20.44 -22.63 -1.03
C ALA A 325 -19.56 -22.03 0.07
N ARG A 326 -19.86 -20.79 0.51
CA ARG A 326 -19.19 -20.16 1.67
C ARG A 326 -19.57 -20.84 2.98
N HIS A 327 -20.85 -21.14 3.18
CA HIS A 327 -21.30 -21.86 4.38
C HIS A 327 -20.72 -23.27 4.45
N ASP A 328 -20.64 -24.00 3.33
CA ASP A 328 -20.05 -25.34 3.28
C ASP A 328 -18.55 -25.32 3.66
N ALA A 329 -17.82 -24.28 3.25
CA ALA A 329 -16.43 -24.09 3.66
C ALA A 329 -16.28 -23.82 5.16
N ILE A 330 -17.20 -23.03 5.75
CA ILE A 330 -17.22 -22.77 7.20
C ILE A 330 -17.51 -24.06 7.96
N ASP A 331 -18.57 -24.78 7.61
CA ASP A 331 -18.96 -26.04 8.25
C ASP A 331 -17.81 -27.05 8.22
N ARG A 332 -17.16 -27.23 7.06
CA ARG A 332 -16.05 -28.18 6.94
C ARG A 332 -14.87 -27.84 7.86
N LEU A 333 -14.58 -26.56 8.07
CA LEU A 333 -13.52 -26.08 8.98
C LEU A 333 -13.99 -26.02 10.44
N LEU A 334 -15.30 -26.01 10.70
CA LEU A 334 -15.87 -26.16 12.03
C LEU A 334 -15.77 -27.60 12.53
N ASP A 335 -16.03 -28.57 11.65
CA ASP A 335 -16.00 -30.01 11.96
C ASP A 335 -14.63 -30.51 12.40
N ASP A 336 -13.54 -29.82 12.01
CA ASP A 336 -12.16 -30.17 12.36
C ASP A 336 -11.43 -28.97 12.98
N ALA A 337 -11.52 -28.86 14.31
CA ALA A 337 -10.90 -27.77 15.06
C ALA A 337 -9.37 -27.74 14.89
N ARG A 338 -8.71 -28.90 14.82
CA ARG A 338 -7.26 -28.98 14.67
C ARG A 338 -6.83 -28.48 13.29
N LEU A 339 -7.50 -28.93 12.23
CA LEU A 339 -7.27 -28.44 10.87
C LEU A 339 -7.43 -26.91 10.81
N ARG A 340 -8.49 -26.37 11.41
CA ARG A 340 -8.74 -24.92 11.45
C ARG A 340 -7.63 -24.16 12.17
N GLU A 341 -7.20 -24.61 13.34
CA GLU A 341 -6.12 -23.97 14.11
C GLU A 341 -4.80 -23.98 13.35
N ASP A 342 -4.44 -25.14 12.80
CA ASP A 342 -3.25 -25.36 11.99
C ASP A 342 -3.23 -24.49 10.73
N LEU A 343 -4.36 -24.42 10.02
CA LEU A 343 -4.54 -23.57 8.84
C LEU A 343 -4.38 -22.09 9.20
N ARG A 344 -5.01 -21.63 10.29
CA ARG A 344 -4.88 -20.25 10.78
C ARG A 344 -3.45 -19.93 11.20
N GLU A 345 -2.73 -20.86 11.80
CA GLU A 345 -1.32 -20.66 12.14
C GLU A 345 -0.43 -20.50 10.90
N ALA A 346 -0.65 -21.32 9.87
CA ALA A 346 0.05 -21.18 8.60
C ALA A 346 -0.28 -19.83 7.93
N LEU A 347 -1.56 -19.45 7.89
CA LEU A 347 -2.01 -18.19 7.30
C LEU A 347 -1.44 -16.95 8.02
N ARG A 348 -1.22 -16.98 9.35
CA ARG A 348 -0.58 -15.86 10.08
C ARG A 348 0.83 -15.53 9.55
N ARG A 349 1.48 -16.49 8.90
CA ARG A 349 2.83 -16.34 8.34
C ARG A 349 2.82 -15.84 6.88
N VAL A 350 1.64 -15.72 6.27
CA VAL A 350 1.46 -15.22 4.91
C VAL A 350 1.55 -13.69 4.90
N PRO A 351 2.53 -13.10 4.20
CA PRO A 351 2.63 -11.65 4.04
C PRO A 351 1.63 -11.12 3.00
N ASP A 352 1.49 -9.79 2.90
CA ASP A 352 0.63 -9.13 1.91
C ASP A 352 1.26 -9.16 0.50
N MET A 353 1.04 -10.26 -0.22
CA MET A 353 1.60 -10.47 -1.56
C MET A 353 1.04 -9.50 -2.61
N ASP A 354 -0.24 -9.13 -2.50
CA ASP A 354 -0.87 -8.20 -3.45
C ASP A 354 -0.12 -6.87 -3.49
N ARG A 355 0.14 -6.28 -2.31
CA ARG A 355 0.83 -4.99 -2.20
C ARG A 355 2.30 -5.05 -2.52
N ALA A 356 2.97 -6.15 -2.14
CA ALA A 356 4.35 -6.39 -2.54
C ALA A 356 4.48 -6.45 -4.08
N LEU A 357 3.59 -7.18 -4.76
CA LEU A 357 3.58 -7.31 -6.21
C LEU A 357 3.33 -5.95 -6.91
N SER A 358 2.33 -5.18 -6.45
CA SER A 358 2.06 -3.84 -7.00
C SER A 358 3.23 -2.87 -6.84
N ARG A 359 3.93 -2.89 -5.69
CA ARG A 359 5.13 -2.07 -5.50
C ARG A 359 6.28 -2.48 -6.42
N LEU A 360 6.50 -3.79 -6.59
CA LEU A 360 7.50 -4.31 -7.52
C LEU A 360 7.20 -3.87 -8.96
N ALA A 361 5.93 -3.92 -9.38
CA ALA A 361 5.49 -3.49 -10.71
C ALA A 361 5.75 -2.00 -10.97
N LEU A 362 5.59 -1.16 -9.94
CA LEU A 362 5.78 0.30 -10.04
C LEU A 362 7.23 0.77 -9.81
N ASP A 363 8.18 -0.16 -9.67
CA ASP A 363 9.59 0.15 -9.35
C ASP A 363 9.73 0.90 -8.01
N ARG A 364 8.83 0.59 -7.06
CA ARG A 364 8.79 1.15 -5.69
C ARG A 364 9.07 0.10 -4.62
N GLY A 365 9.10 -1.16 -5.02
CA GLY A 365 9.42 -2.27 -4.13
C GLY A 365 10.92 -2.45 -3.93
N GLY A 366 11.28 -3.11 -2.84
CA GLY A 366 12.65 -3.48 -2.51
C GLY A 366 12.85 -4.99 -2.33
N PRO A 367 14.04 -5.43 -1.90
CA PRO A 367 14.34 -6.84 -1.67
C PRO A 367 13.38 -7.53 -0.69
N ARG A 368 12.87 -6.78 0.29
CA ARG A 368 11.85 -7.26 1.23
C ARG A 368 10.53 -7.63 0.56
N ASP A 369 10.15 -6.95 -0.52
CA ASP A 369 8.95 -7.31 -1.28
C ASP A 369 9.14 -8.61 -2.04
N LEU A 370 10.33 -8.86 -2.60
CA LEU A 370 10.66 -10.17 -3.20
C LEU A 370 10.63 -11.29 -2.16
N ALA A 371 11.16 -11.04 -0.95
CA ALA A 371 11.06 -11.99 0.15
C ALA A 371 9.61 -12.20 0.62
N ALA A 372 8.75 -11.18 0.58
CA ALA A 372 7.33 -11.33 0.87
C ALA A 372 6.66 -12.28 -0.13
N ILE A 373 6.95 -12.12 -1.43
CA ILE A 373 6.46 -13.05 -2.47
C ILE A 373 6.99 -14.47 -2.22
N ARG A 374 8.30 -14.65 -2.01
CA ARG A 374 8.91 -15.96 -1.69
C ARG A 374 8.21 -16.62 -0.51
N ASN A 375 8.09 -15.91 0.60
CA ASN A 375 7.54 -16.44 1.84
C ASN A 375 6.05 -16.77 1.69
N GLY A 376 5.28 -15.92 1.01
CA GLY A 376 3.86 -16.16 0.77
C GLY A 376 3.61 -17.37 -0.13
N LEU A 377 4.37 -17.52 -1.22
CA LEU A 377 4.30 -18.70 -2.10
C LEU A 377 4.77 -19.97 -1.39
N SER A 378 5.82 -19.90 -0.57
CA SER A 378 6.27 -21.05 0.22
C SER A 378 5.22 -21.49 1.25
N GLN A 379 4.54 -20.53 1.91
CA GLN A 379 3.42 -20.84 2.79
C GLN A 379 2.22 -21.38 2.02
N ALA A 380 1.96 -20.91 0.80
CA ALA A 380 0.89 -21.42 -0.06
C ALA A 380 1.07 -22.93 -0.31
N THR A 381 2.28 -23.40 -0.63
CA THR A 381 2.58 -24.83 -0.78
C THR A 381 2.23 -25.62 0.49
N LEU A 382 2.68 -25.15 1.67
CA LEU A 382 2.38 -25.82 2.95
C LEU A 382 0.88 -25.84 3.28
N ILE A 383 0.15 -24.80 2.89
CA ILE A 383 -1.30 -24.71 3.10
C ILE A 383 -2.02 -25.71 2.19
N THR A 384 -1.61 -25.81 0.92
CA THR A 384 -2.17 -26.78 -0.04
C THR A 384 -2.12 -28.20 0.51
N ASP A 385 -0.99 -28.62 1.08
CA ASP A 385 -0.84 -29.96 1.65
C ASP A 385 -1.81 -30.23 2.82
N ARG A 386 -2.14 -29.20 3.61
CA ARG A 386 -3.07 -29.31 4.75
C ARG A 386 -4.53 -29.36 4.33
N ILE A 387 -4.89 -28.71 3.23
CA ILE A 387 -6.25 -28.68 2.70
C ILE A 387 -6.47 -29.67 1.56
N ALA A 388 -5.44 -30.45 1.21
CA ALA A 388 -5.51 -31.50 0.21
C ALA A 388 -6.59 -32.53 0.60
N GLY A 389 -7.47 -32.86 -0.35
CA GLY A 389 -8.53 -33.84 -0.15
C GLY A 389 -9.79 -33.31 0.56
N LEU A 390 -9.88 -32.01 0.84
CA LEU A 390 -11.15 -31.41 1.25
C LEU A 390 -12.11 -31.32 0.06
N ASP A 391 -13.18 -32.09 0.10
CA ASP A 391 -14.21 -32.13 -0.95
C ASP A 391 -15.26 -31.01 -0.76
N VAL A 392 -14.78 -29.76 -0.68
CA VAL A 392 -15.62 -28.56 -0.65
C VAL A 392 -15.19 -27.68 -1.82
N PRO A 393 -16.09 -27.34 -2.76
CA PRO A 393 -15.74 -26.64 -4.00
C PRO A 393 -14.88 -25.38 -3.80
N LEU A 394 -15.25 -24.53 -2.85
CA LEU A 394 -14.53 -23.28 -2.56
C LEU A 394 -13.12 -23.53 -2.01
N LEU A 395 -12.94 -24.54 -1.15
CA LEU A 395 -11.62 -24.89 -0.60
C LEU A 395 -10.75 -25.59 -1.65
N ALA A 396 -11.36 -26.44 -2.49
CA ALA A 396 -10.67 -27.14 -3.58
C ALA A 396 -10.21 -26.15 -4.67
N GLU A 397 -11.05 -25.20 -5.07
CA GLU A 397 -10.67 -24.14 -6.00
C GLU A 397 -9.53 -23.28 -5.45
N ALA A 398 -9.61 -22.91 -4.16
CA ALA A 398 -8.52 -22.19 -3.50
C ALA A 398 -7.23 -23.00 -3.52
N ALA A 399 -7.26 -24.30 -3.22
CA ALA A 399 -6.08 -25.17 -3.27
C ALA A 399 -5.44 -25.22 -4.67
N LEU A 400 -6.25 -25.27 -5.74
CA LEU A 400 -5.75 -25.23 -7.12
C LEU A 400 -5.10 -23.88 -7.46
N GLY A 401 -5.54 -22.78 -6.84
CA GLY A 401 -4.92 -21.48 -7.00
C GLY A 401 -3.55 -21.32 -6.34
N LEU A 402 -3.15 -22.26 -5.47
CA LEU A 402 -1.89 -22.22 -4.71
C LEU A 402 -0.75 -23.03 -5.33
N ILE A 403 -0.99 -23.82 -6.39
CA ILE A 403 -0.01 -24.76 -6.94
C ILE A 403 0.79 -24.24 -8.16
N GLY A 404 1.96 -24.87 -8.38
CA GLY A 404 2.77 -24.71 -9.59
C GLY A 404 3.75 -23.53 -9.58
N MET A 405 4.10 -23.02 -8.40
CA MET A 405 4.99 -21.85 -8.24
C MET A 405 6.42 -22.23 -7.84
N ASP A 406 6.77 -23.51 -7.98
CA ASP A 406 8.04 -24.07 -7.49
C ASP A 406 9.26 -23.39 -8.11
N ASP A 407 9.20 -23.03 -9.40
CA ASP A 407 10.29 -22.34 -10.09
C ASP A 407 10.57 -20.95 -9.49
N VAL A 408 9.50 -20.18 -9.19
CA VAL A 408 9.59 -18.84 -8.58
C VAL A 408 10.07 -18.95 -7.14
N ILE A 409 9.56 -19.93 -6.39
CA ILE A 409 10.00 -20.19 -5.02
C ILE A 409 11.50 -20.53 -5.03
N SER A 410 11.91 -21.47 -5.88
CA SER A 410 13.29 -21.95 -5.96
C SER A 410 14.27 -20.85 -6.33
N ILE A 411 13.98 -20.03 -7.33
CA ILE A 411 14.89 -18.94 -7.73
C ILE A 411 15.00 -17.89 -6.62
N LEU A 412 13.91 -17.54 -5.94
CA LEU A 412 13.94 -16.55 -4.86
C LEU A 412 14.62 -17.10 -3.59
N ASP A 413 14.45 -18.39 -3.28
CA ASP A 413 15.06 -19.02 -2.12
C ASP A 413 16.58 -19.18 -2.28
N GLN A 414 17.04 -19.56 -3.47
CA GLN A 414 18.46 -19.64 -3.79
C GLN A 414 19.15 -18.28 -3.89
N SER A 415 18.42 -17.23 -4.29
CA SER A 415 19.00 -15.93 -4.59
C SER A 415 18.97 -14.95 -3.43
N LEU A 416 17.97 -15.02 -2.54
CA LEU A 416 17.79 -14.03 -1.47
C LEU A 416 18.28 -14.56 -0.13
N VAL A 417 18.88 -13.67 0.67
CA VAL A 417 19.11 -13.97 2.09
C VAL A 417 17.77 -14.17 2.83
N ALA A 418 17.82 -14.76 4.03
CA ALA A 418 16.62 -15.02 4.83
C ALA A 418 15.84 -13.72 5.14
N GLU A 419 16.55 -12.69 5.61
CA GLU A 419 16.00 -11.37 5.96
C GLU A 419 16.71 -10.27 5.17
N PRO A 420 16.22 -9.94 3.97
CA PRO A 420 16.86 -8.90 3.17
C PRO A 420 16.48 -7.49 3.68
N PRO A 421 17.36 -6.49 3.49
CA PRO A 421 17.08 -5.10 3.80
C PRO A 421 15.89 -4.53 3.03
N LEU A 422 15.36 -3.42 3.54
CA LEU A 422 14.21 -2.74 2.95
C LEU A 422 14.54 -2.19 1.55
N LEU A 423 15.71 -1.56 1.39
CA LEU A 423 16.05 -0.83 0.17
C LEU A 423 17.16 -1.55 -0.60
N ALA A 424 16.98 -1.70 -1.91
CA ALA A 424 17.99 -2.30 -2.79
C ALA A 424 19.30 -1.49 -2.84
N ARG A 425 19.26 -0.20 -2.49
CA ARG A 425 20.46 0.65 -2.45
C ARG A 425 21.43 0.31 -1.32
N ASP A 426 20.96 -0.37 -0.28
CA ASP A 426 21.75 -0.70 0.90
C ASP A 426 22.60 -1.97 0.68
N GLY A 427 22.27 -2.77 -0.35
CA GLY A 427 22.95 -4.01 -0.70
C GLY A 427 22.81 -5.11 0.36
N GLY A 428 23.45 -6.25 0.16
CA GLY A 428 23.47 -7.36 1.11
C GLY A 428 22.21 -8.23 1.13
N PHE A 429 21.44 -8.23 0.03
CA PHE A 429 20.21 -9.03 -0.07
C PHE A 429 20.37 -10.32 -0.89
N ILE A 430 21.46 -10.46 -1.64
CA ILE A 430 21.75 -11.69 -2.41
C ILE A 430 22.48 -12.71 -1.53
N ALA A 431 22.02 -13.96 -1.54
CA ALA A 431 22.60 -15.06 -0.78
C ALA A 431 24.03 -15.37 -1.21
N ALA A 432 24.85 -15.87 -0.27
CA ALA A 432 26.18 -16.37 -0.57
C ALA A 432 26.08 -17.66 -1.42
N GLY A 433 26.98 -17.82 -2.39
CA GLY A 433 27.01 -18.95 -3.32
C GLY A 433 26.12 -18.77 -4.55
N PHE A 434 25.30 -17.70 -4.63
CA PHE A 434 24.44 -17.45 -5.78
C PHE A 434 25.20 -16.86 -6.98
N ASP A 435 26.17 -15.97 -6.71
CA ASP A 435 26.98 -15.33 -7.75
C ASP A 435 28.44 -15.27 -7.28
N VAL A 436 29.31 -15.95 -8.02
CA VAL A 436 30.74 -16.09 -7.67
C VAL A 436 31.45 -14.73 -7.70
N ASP A 437 31.18 -13.89 -8.70
CA ASP A 437 31.79 -12.56 -8.81
C ASP A 437 31.38 -11.67 -7.63
N LEU A 438 30.13 -11.77 -7.19
CA LEU A 438 29.63 -11.04 -6.03
C LEU A 438 30.32 -11.49 -4.74
N ASP A 439 30.48 -12.80 -4.56
CA ASP A 439 31.13 -13.36 -3.38
C ASP A 439 32.61 -12.98 -3.32
N GLU A 440 33.34 -13.06 -4.44
CA GLU A 440 34.73 -12.58 -4.54
C GLU A 440 34.83 -11.08 -4.22
N THR A 441 33.91 -10.28 -4.76
CA THR A 441 33.89 -8.84 -4.53
C THR A 441 33.59 -8.49 -3.06
N ARG A 442 32.67 -9.22 -2.42
CA ARG A 442 32.37 -9.08 -0.99
C ARG A 442 33.56 -9.50 -0.12
N GLN A 443 34.23 -10.59 -0.48
CA GLN A 443 35.44 -11.04 0.19
C GLN A 443 36.55 -9.98 0.12
N LEU A 444 36.81 -9.40 -1.06
CA LEU A 444 37.79 -8.31 -1.22
C LEU A 444 37.46 -7.09 -0.34
N ARG A 445 36.18 -6.73 -0.24
CA ARG A 445 35.72 -5.64 0.64
C ARG A 445 35.98 -5.96 2.12
N ASP A 446 35.67 -7.18 2.53
CA ASP A 446 35.73 -7.59 3.94
C ASP A 446 37.18 -7.87 4.39
N GLU A 447 38.01 -8.46 3.53
CA GLU A 447 39.47 -8.56 3.72
C GLU A 447 40.11 -7.18 3.84
N GLY A 448 39.69 -6.22 3.01
CA GLY A 448 40.15 -4.83 3.10
C GLY A 448 39.90 -4.21 4.47
N ARG A 449 38.77 -4.51 5.13
CA ARG A 449 38.51 -4.07 6.51
C ARG A 449 39.46 -4.73 7.52
N GLY A 450 39.82 -5.99 7.30
CA GLY A 450 40.87 -6.68 8.07
C GLY A 450 42.24 -6.00 7.94
N VAL A 451 42.60 -5.61 6.72
CA VAL A 451 43.86 -4.86 6.47
C VAL A 451 43.84 -3.50 7.17
N ILE A 452 42.69 -2.80 7.23
CA ILE A 452 42.55 -1.54 7.97
C ILE A 452 42.79 -1.75 9.48
N ALA A 453 42.27 -2.84 10.06
CA ALA A 453 42.50 -3.15 11.47
C ALA A 453 43.98 -3.43 11.75
N ALA A 454 44.66 -4.18 10.86
CA ALA A 454 46.09 -4.43 10.96
C ALA A 454 46.92 -3.15 10.81
N MET A 455 46.56 -2.27 9.85
CA MET A 455 47.21 -0.96 9.68
C MET A 455 47.03 -0.06 10.91
N GLN A 456 45.88 -0.07 11.56
CA GLN A 456 45.69 0.68 12.80
C GLN A 456 46.67 0.21 13.88
N ALA A 457 46.83 -1.10 14.06
CA ALA A 457 47.77 -1.66 15.04
C ALA A 457 49.22 -1.27 14.70
N ASP A 458 49.63 -1.36 13.44
CA ASP A 458 50.95 -0.90 12.97
C ASP A 458 51.15 0.60 13.24
N TYR A 459 50.17 1.44 12.92
CA TYR A 459 50.26 2.88 13.13
C TYR A 459 50.31 3.26 14.60
N VAL A 460 49.58 2.55 15.48
CA VAL A 460 49.70 2.70 16.93
C VAL A 460 51.13 2.37 17.39
N ALA A 461 51.70 1.26 16.90
CA ALA A 461 53.06 0.85 17.25
C ALA A 461 54.12 1.85 16.74
N ARG A 462 54.02 2.32 15.50
CA ARG A 462 54.97 3.27 14.89
C ARG A 462 54.92 4.66 15.53
N THR A 463 53.73 5.13 15.91
CA THR A 463 53.56 6.47 16.52
C THR A 463 53.72 6.45 18.04
N GLY A 464 53.51 5.30 18.68
CA GLY A 464 53.40 5.16 20.13
C GLY A 464 52.14 5.81 20.71
N ILE A 465 51.12 6.10 19.89
CA ILE A 465 49.87 6.77 20.31
C ILE A 465 48.77 5.71 20.43
N GLN A 466 48.50 5.26 21.65
CA GLN A 466 47.46 4.27 21.95
C GLN A 466 46.03 4.71 21.58
N SER A 467 45.77 6.03 21.57
CA SER A 467 44.46 6.59 21.24
C SER A 467 44.21 6.76 19.74
N LEU A 468 45.19 6.44 18.88
CA LEU A 468 45.07 6.53 17.43
C LEU A 468 44.01 5.55 16.93
N LYS A 469 43.04 6.06 16.16
CA LYS A 469 42.00 5.24 15.53
C LYS A 469 41.89 5.56 14.06
N ILE A 470 41.73 4.53 13.23
CA ILE A 470 41.29 4.70 11.85
C ILE A 470 39.76 4.70 11.87
N LYS A 471 39.15 5.79 11.39
CA LYS A 471 37.70 5.96 11.31
C LYS A 471 37.29 6.21 9.87
N HIS A 472 36.01 6.02 9.59
CA HIS A 472 35.40 6.32 8.30
C HIS A 472 34.25 7.32 8.48
N ASN A 473 34.13 8.29 7.57
CA ASN A 473 32.90 9.08 7.41
C ASN A 473 32.65 9.39 5.92
N ASN A 474 31.46 9.84 5.57
CA ASN A 474 31.07 10.04 4.17
C ASN A 474 31.76 11.24 3.48
N VAL A 475 32.43 12.12 4.23
CA VAL A 475 33.03 13.36 3.69
C VAL A 475 34.53 13.20 3.46
N LEU A 476 35.23 12.62 4.43
CA LEU A 476 36.67 12.39 4.43
C LEU A 476 37.03 10.94 4.09
N GLY A 477 36.05 10.04 4.00
CA GLY A 477 36.33 8.63 3.82
C GLY A 477 37.09 8.04 5.01
N TYR A 478 38.06 7.17 4.78
CA TYR A 478 38.94 6.65 5.84
C TYR A 478 40.01 7.68 6.23
N PHE A 479 40.16 7.91 7.54
CA PHE A 479 41.17 8.80 8.09
C PHE A 479 41.68 8.30 9.43
N ILE A 480 42.90 8.71 9.76
CA ILE A 480 43.55 8.45 11.05
C ILE A 480 43.22 9.62 11.97
N GLU A 481 42.71 9.35 13.16
CA GLU A 481 42.32 10.35 14.15
C GLU A 481 43.15 10.20 15.42
N THR A 482 43.76 11.31 15.86
CA THR A 482 44.48 11.41 17.14
C THR A 482 43.96 12.60 17.94
N THR A 483 44.18 12.62 19.26
CA THR A 483 43.85 13.79 20.09
C THR A 483 44.74 14.98 19.74
N SER A 484 44.24 16.20 19.97
CA SER A 484 44.99 17.44 19.74
C SER A 484 46.31 17.52 20.51
N THR A 485 46.42 16.85 21.67
CA THR A 485 47.67 16.73 22.44
C THR A 485 48.81 16.04 21.69
N HIS A 486 48.52 15.23 20.67
CA HIS A 486 49.51 14.53 19.87
C HIS A 486 49.76 15.19 18.50
N ALA A 487 49.17 16.36 18.25
CA ALA A 487 49.24 17.06 16.97
C ALA A 487 50.68 17.44 16.60
N GLU A 488 51.43 18.06 17.52
CA GLU A 488 52.82 18.45 17.28
C GLU A 488 53.71 17.25 16.96
N LYS A 489 53.52 16.13 17.69
CA LYS A 489 54.26 14.89 17.46
C LYS A 489 53.98 14.31 16.07
N MET A 490 52.74 14.34 15.60
CA MET A 490 52.36 13.84 14.27
C MET A 490 52.83 14.76 13.14
N LEU A 491 52.91 16.07 13.38
CA LEU A 491 53.34 17.09 12.41
C LEU A 491 54.86 17.31 12.38
N ALA A 492 55.61 16.71 13.31
CA ALA A 492 57.07 16.75 13.33
C ALA A 492 57.69 15.57 12.54
N PRO A 493 58.85 15.77 11.90
CA PRO A 493 59.63 14.68 11.32
C PRO A 493 60.05 13.67 12.40
N PRO A 494 60.07 12.35 12.12
CA PRO A 494 59.85 11.70 10.82
C PRO A 494 58.37 11.35 10.51
N LEU A 495 57.44 11.56 11.44
CA LEU A 495 56.04 11.14 11.26
C LEU A 495 55.32 11.97 10.20
N SER A 496 55.65 13.25 10.08
CA SER A 496 55.09 14.17 9.07
C SER A 496 55.34 13.75 7.61
N GLU A 497 56.32 12.88 7.35
CA GLU A 497 56.61 12.35 6.02
C GLU A 497 55.63 11.24 5.61
N THR A 498 55.07 10.52 6.59
CA THR A 498 54.15 9.38 6.36
C THR A 498 52.68 9.80 6.57
N PHE A 499 52.41 10.64 7.56
CA PHE A 499 51.06 11.05 7.95
C PHE A 499 50.75 12.44 7.39
N ILE A 500 49.90 12.48 6.38
CA ILE A 500 49.49 13.69 5.66
C ILE A 500 48.30 14.32 6.38
N HIS A 501 48.44 15.55 6.86
CA HIS A 501 47.37 16.27 7.55
C HIS A 501 46.16 16.49 6.62
N ARG A 502 44.95 16.26 7.13
CA ARG A 502 43.68 16.51 6.40
C ARG A 502 42.80 17.55 7.06
N GLN A 503 42.62 17.47 8.38
CA GLN A 503 41.69 18.34 9.09
C GLN A 503 42.07 18.47 10.57
N THR A 504 41.89 19.66 11.13
CA THR A 504 41.94 19.90 12.57
C THR A 504 40.56 20.25 13.08
N THR A 505 40.14 19.66 14.19
CA THR A 505 38.92 19.97 14.94
C THR A 505 39.28 20.37 16.38
N ALA A 506 38.31 20.84 17.16
CA ALA A 506 38.57 21.36 18.52
C ALA A 506 39.39 20.41 19.42
N ASN A 507 39.14 19.09 19.34
CA ASN A 507 39.77 18.10 20.22
C ASN A 507 40.62 17.06 19.48
N GLN A 508 40.62 17.07 18.14
CA GLN A 508 41.18 15.98 17.34
C GLN A 508 41.83 16.49 16.06
N VAL A 509 42.88 15.81 15.64
CA VAL A 509 43.57 16.05 14.37
C VAL A 509 43.49 14.81 13.51
N ARG A 510 43.21 15.00 12.22
CA ARG A 510 42.96 13.94 11.25
C ARG A 510 44.05 13.92 10.19
N PHE A 511 44.53 12.73 9.89
CA PHE A 511 45.59 12.45 8.92
C PHE A 511 45.16 11.37 7.92
N THR A 512 45.86 11.28 6.80
CA THR A 512 45.80 10.14 5.86
C THR A 512 47.20 9.66 5.55
N THR A 513 47.34 8.48 4.95
CA THR A 513 48.60 7.97 4.39
C THR A 513 48.34 7.48 2.96
N ILE A 514 49.38 7.38 2.13
CA ILE A 514 49.24 6.83 0.76
C ILE A 514 48.66 5.39 0.81
N PRO A 515 49.18 4.46 1.64
CA PRO A 515 48.62 3.11 1.73
C PRO A 515 47.15 3.07 2.19
N LEU A 516 46.77 3.95 3.13
CA LEU A 516 45.39 4.04 3.59
C LEU A 516 44.45 4.47 2.46
N SER A 517 44.85 5.47 1.66
CA SER A 517 44.06 5.95 0.52
C SER A 517 43.97 4.94 -0.63
N GLU A 518 45.01 4.14 -0.87
CA GLU A 518 44.97 3.05 -1.86
C GLU A 518 44.00 1.94 -1.45
N ILE A 519 44.06 1.50 -0.18
CA ILE A 519 43.16 0.48 0.35
C ILE A 519 41.72 0.99 0.41
N GLU A 520 41.51 2.24 0.82
CA GLU A 520 40.21 2.92 0.74
C GLU A 520 39.63 2.84 -0.68
N THR A 521 40.42 3.19 -1.69
CA THR A 521 39.98 3.16 -3.09
C THR A 521 39.59 1.75 -3.52
N ARG A 522 40.38 0.73 -3.15
CA ARG A 522 40.07 -0.68 -3.43
C ARG A 522 38.78 -1.15 -2.75
N ILE A 523 38.60 -0.83 -1.46
CA ILE A 523 37.39 -1.18 -0.70
C ILE A 523 36.16 -0.51 -1.30
N LEU A 524 36.25 0.78 -1.66
CA LEU A 524 35.15 1.53 -2.26
C LEU A 524 34.77 0.96 -3.64
N ASN A 525 35.77 0.65 -4.48
CA ASN A 525 35.52 0.05 -5.79
C ASN A 525 34.87 -1.33 -5.68
N ALA A 526 35.34 -2.17 -4.74
CA ALA A 526 34.70 -3.46 -4.46
C ALA A 526 33.27 -3.27 -3.94
N GLY A 527 33.04 -2.34 -3.00
CA GLY A 527 31.69 -2.05 -2.50
C GLY A 527 30.72 -1.60 -3.59
N ASN A 528 31.16 -0.70 -4.48
CA ASN A 528 30.35 -0.23 -5.61
C ASN A 528 30.06 -1.35 -6.61
N ARG A 529 31.06 -2.19 -6.91
CA ARG A 529 30.90 -3.33 -7.82
C ARG A 529 29.93 -4.37 -7.27
N ALA A 530 30.02 -4.68 -5.97
CA ALA A 530 29.07 -5.59 -5.32
C ALA A 530 27.63 -5.05 -5.43
N LEU A 531 27.43 -3.76 -5.13
CA LEU A 531 26.12 -3.13 -5.22
C LEU A 531 25.57 -3.11 -6.67
N GLU A 532 26.43 -2.92 -7.67
CA GLU A 532 26.06 -2.99 -9.09
C GLU A 532 25.56 -4.40 -9.47
N ILE A 533 26.30 -5.44 -9.07
CA ILE A 533 25.93 -6.84 -9.32
C ILE A 533 24.60 -7.17 -8.61
N GLU A 534 24.42 -6.75 -7.36
CA GLU A 534 23.18 -6.96 -6.63
C GLU A 534 21.98 -6.25 -7.27
N ARG A 535 22.15 -5.01 -7.75
CA ARG A 535 21.09 -4.28 -8.47
C ARG A 535 20.67 -4.99 -9.76
N ARG A 536 21.63 -5.58 -10.48
CA ARG A 536 21.35 -6.41 -11.66
C ARG A 536 20.52 -7.64 -11.28
N HIS A 537 20.91 -8.34 -10.21
CA HIS A 537 20.13 -9.49 -9.70
C HIS A 537 18.74 -9.10 -9.24
N PHE A 538 18.59 -7.98 -8.52
CA PHE A 538 17.28 -7.47 -8.14
C PHE A 538 16.38 -7.22 -9.35
N ALA A 539 16.91 -6.59 -10.41
CA ALA A 539 16.15 -6.33 -11.63
C ALA A 539 15.70 -7.64 -12.32
N ASN A 540 16.58 -8.65 -12.37
CA ASN A 540 16.28 -9.96 -12.95
C ASN A 540 15.22 -10.71 -12.15
N LEU A 541 15.36 -10.77 -10.81
CA LEU A 541 14.40 -11.43 -9.93
C LEU A 541 13.03 -10.74 -9.97
N ARG A 542 13.02 -9.41 -9.98
CA ARG A 542 11.79 -8.64 -10.17
C ARG A 542 11.11 -8.96 -11.49
N ALA A 543 11.86 -9.05 -12.59
CA ALA A 543 11.31 -9.41 -13.89
C ALA A 543 10.70 -10.82 -13.90
N ALA A 544 11.37 -11.80 -13.26
CA ALA A 544 10.85 -13.15 -13.11
C ALA A 544 9.54 -13.19 -12.31
N VAL A 545 9.47 -12.46 -11.19
CA VAL A 545 8.24 -12.33 -10.39
C VAL A 545 7.09 -11.68 -11.18
N LEU A 546 7.38 -10.63 -11.95
CA LEU A 546 6.37 -9.92 -12.73
C LEU A 546 5.86 -10.75 -13.92
N ALA A 547 6.66 -11.67 -14.47
CA ALA A 547 6.21 -12.61 -15.49
C ALA A 547 5.10 -13.55 -14.97
N GLU A 548 5.14 -13.91 -13.69
CA GLU A 548 4.16 -14.79 -13.04
C GLU A 548 3.07 -14.01 -12.26
N ALA A 549 2.98 -12.69 -12.46
CA ALA A 549 2.14 -11.80 -11.67
C ALA A 549 0.65 -12.22 -11.62
N GLY A 550 0.10 -12.70 -12.73
CA GLY A 550 -1.28 -13.17 -12.79
C GLY A 550 -1.53 -14.37 -11.86
N ARG A 551 -0.63 -15.35 -11.87
CA ARG A 551 -0.73 -16.54 -11.02
C ARG A 551 -0.47 -16.21 -9.55
N ILE A 552 0.44 -15.27 -9.26
CA ILE A 552 0.67 -14.77 -7.89
C ILE A 552 -0.60 -14.09 -7.36
N GLY A 553 -1.30 -13.31 -8.19
CA GLY A 553 -2.58 -12.69 -7.84
C GLY A 553 -3.68 -13.72 -7.54
N VAL A 554 -3.73 -14.83 -8.27
CA VAL A 554 -4.64 -15.95 -7.99
C VAL A 554 -4.30 -16.63 -6.67
N ALA A 555 -3.02 -16.86 -6.39
CA ALA A 555 -2.57 -17.42 -5.11
C ALA A 555 -2.96 -16.50 -3.93
N ALA A 556 -2.74 -15.18 -4.06
CA ALA A 556 -3.12 -14.21 -3.03
C ALA A 556 -4.63 -14.19 -2.78
N ALA A 557 -5.46 -14.22 -3.83
CA ALA A 557 -6.91 -14.29 -3.71
C ALA A 557 -7.37 -15.60 -3.03
N SER A 558 -6.72 -16.72 -3.38
CA SER A 558 -7.02 -18.04 -2.80
C SER A 558 -6.67 -18.09 -1.30
N LEU A 559 -5.53 -17.53 -0.89
CA LEU A 559 -5.18 -17.40 0.53
C LEU A 559 -6.16 -16.51 1.30
N ALA A 560 -6.64 -15.41 0.69
CA ALA A 560 -7.64 -14.54 1.29
C ALA A 560 -8.98 -15.26 1.50
N GLU A 561 -9.40 -16.10 0.54
CA GLU A 561 -10.60 -16.94 0.65
C GLU A 561 -10.49 -17.96 1.79
N LEU A 562 -9.35 -18.66 1.89
CA LEU A 562 -9.08 -19.60 2.98
C LEU A 562 -9.06 -18.93 4.36
N ASP A 563 -8.41 -17.76 4.46
CA ASP A 563 -8.36 -16.97 5.69
C ASP A 563 -9.73 -16.50 6.14
N LEU A 564 -10.56 -16.02 5.21
CA LEU A 564 -11.90 -15.60 5.56
C LEU A 564 -12.79 -16.77 5.99
N ALA A 565 -12.75 -17.89 5.28
CA ALA A 565 -13.51 -19.09 5.67
C ALA A 565 -13.06 -19.60 7.05
N ALA A 566 -11.75 -19.69 7.30
CA ALA A 566 -11.20 -20.10 8.59
C ALA A 566 -11.51 -19.08 9.71
N GLY A 567 -11.53 -17.79 9.40
CA GLY A 567 -11.92 -16.71 10.31
C GLY A 567 -13.38 -16.79 10.71
N PHE A 568 -14.29 -17.03 9.77
CA PHE A 568 -15.70 -17.24 10.10
C PHE A 568 -15.96 -18.54 10.85
N ALA A 569 -15.24 -19.63 10.54
CA ALA A 569 -15.31 -20.86 11.33
C ALA A 569 -14.83 -20.64 12.78
N ASP A 570 -13.72 -19.91 12.96
CA ASP A 570 -13.18 -19.56 14.27
C ASP A 570 -14.17 -18.70 15.08
N LEU A 571 -14.75 -17.67 14.46
CA LEU A 571 -15.80 -16.85 15.05
C LEU A 571 -17.03 -17.68 15.43
N SER A 572 -17.46 -18.58 14.56
CA SER A 572 -18.66 -19.38 14.79
C SER A 572 -18.49 -20.35 15.95
N ALA A 573 -17.31 -20.96 16.08
CA ALA A 573 -16.97 -21.80 17.22
C ALA A 573 -16.86 -21.00 18.53
N ALA A 574 -16.27 -19.80 18.48
CA ALA A 574 -16.05 -18.97 19.67
C ALA A 574 -17.33 -18.33 20.21
N GLU A 575 -18.26 -17.97 19.34
CA GLU A 575 -19.46 -17.19 19.69
C GLU A 575 -20.76 -18.00 19.61
N ASP A 576 -20.66 -19.31 19.34
CA ASP A 576 -21.81 -20.22 19.18
C ASP A 576 -22.77 -19.71 18.09
N TRP A 577 -22.23 -19.49 16.88
CA TRP A 577 -23.00 -19.06 15.71
C TRP A 577 -23.35 -20.24 14.83
N VAL A 578 -24.56 -20.19 14.27
CA VAL A 578 -25.15 -21.31 13.53
C VAL A 578 -25.25 -21.01 12.04
N ARG A 579 -25.20 -22.07 11.23
CA ARG A 579 -25.45 -21.98 9.79
C ARG A 579 -26.89 -21.54 9.53
N PRO A 580 -27.13 -20.40 8.84
CA PRO A 580 -28.48 -20.01 8.46
C PRO A 580 -28.97 -20.90 7.31
N LYS A 581 -30.29 -21.15 7.28
CA LYS A 581 -30.97 -21.76 6.14
C LYS A 581 -31.37 -20.66 5.16
N MET A 582 -30.86 -20.75 3.93
CA MET A 582 -31.09 -19.76 2.88
C MET A 582 -31.87 -20.39 1.74
N ASP A 583 -32.95 -19.74 1.31
CA ASP A 583 -33.73 -20.14 0.15
C ASP A 583 -34.23 -18.92 -0.64
N ALA A 584 -35.03 -19.14 -1.68
CA ALA A 584 -35.55 -18.09 -2.55
C ALA A 584 -36.87 -17.48 -2.04
N SER A 585 -37.36 -17.88 -0.86
CA SER A 585 -38.58 -17.34 -0.27
C SER A 585 -38.34 -15.95 0.34
N HIS A 586 -39.42 -15.29 0.74
CA HIS A 586 -39.36 -14.03 1.48
C HIS A 586 -39.47 -14.22 3.00
N ALA A 587 -39.46 -15.48 3.47
CA ALA A 587 -39.58 -15.77 4.89
C ALA A 587 -38.31 -15.35 5.62
N PHE A 588 -38.46 -14.67 6.76
CA PHE A 588 -37.38 -14.34 7.66
C PHE A 588 -37.72 -14.88 9.04
N HIS A 589 -37.02 -15.93 9.46
CA HIS A 589 -37.25 -16.61 10.72
C HIS A 589 -35.94 -16.72 11.51
N VAL A 590 -35.93 -16.14 12.70
CA VAL A 590 -34.82 -16.11 13.64
C VAL A 590 -35.31 -16.62 14.97
N GLU A 591 -34.70 -17.69 15.46
CA GLU A 591 -34.87 -18.16 16.84
C GLU A 591 -33.69 -17.65 17.66
N ARG A 592 -33.95 -17.16 18.89
CA ARG A 592 -32.94 -16.73 19.86
C ARG A 592 -31.83 -15.83 19.27
N GLY A 593 -32.20 -14.94 18.37
CA GLY A 593 -31.28 -13.99 17.75
C GLY A 593 -30.62 -13.07 18.77
N ARG A 594 -29.34 -12.77 18.55
CA ARG A 594 -28.50 -11.92 19.39
C ARG A 594 -27.87 -10.80 18.55
N HIS A 595 -27.71 -9.62 19.14
CA HIS A 595 -27.04 -8.52 18.46
C HIS A 595 -25.52 -8.67 18.62
N PRO A 596 -24.73 -8.94 17.56
CA PRO A 596 -23.33 -9.35 17.70
C PRO A 596 -22.45 -8.29 18.38
N VAL A 597 -22.63 -7.01 18.02
CA VAL A 597 -21.88 -5.89 18.61
C VAL A 597 -22.26 -5.64 20.08
N VAL A 598 -23.54 -5.55 20.39
CA VAL A 598 -24.02 -5.25 21.75
C VAL A 598 -23.71 -6.40 22.70
N GLU A 599 -23.87 -7.65 22.26
CA GLU A 599 -23.50 -8.83 23.04
C GLU A 599 -22.02 -8.81 23.44
N ARG A 600 -21.12 -8.58 22.48
CA ARG A 600 -19.67 -8.47 22.76
C ARG A 600 -19.35 -7.29 23.68
N ALA A 601 -20.03 -6.15 23.51
CA ALA A 601 -19.84 -4.98 24.37
C ALA A 601 -20.29 -5.24 25.82
N LEU A 602 -21.43 -5.90 26.03
CA LEU A 602 -21.92 -6.27 27.35
C LEU A 602 -20.97 -7.24 28.07
N ARG A 603 -20.46 -8.26 27.36
CA ARG A 603 -19.48 -9.21 27.91
C ARG A 603 -18.20 -8.49 28.36
N ARG A 604 -17.70 -7.53 27.57
CA ARG A 604 -16.53 -6.71 27.95
C ARG A 604 -16.76 -5.84 29.19
N GLN A 605 -18.00 -5.44 29.45
CA GLN A 605 -18.38 -4.65 30.64
C GLN A 605 -18.62 -5.53 31.88
N GLY A 606 -18.34 -6.84 31.82
CA GLY A 606 -18.56 -7.77 32.92
C GLY A 606 -20.03 -8.18 33.11
N ASN A 607 -20.90 -7.85 32.15
CA ASN A 607 -22.29 -8.31 32.15
C ASN A 607 -22.41 -9.62 31.35
N THR A 608 -23.09 -10.61 31.90
CA THR A 608 -23.04 -12.00 31.41
C THR A 608 -24.17 -12.38 30.46
N SER A 609 -25.22 -11.58 30.27
CA SER A 609 -26.35 -12.01 29.42
C SER A 609 -26.93 -10.92 28.53
N PHE A 610 -26.74 -11.08 27.21
CA PHE A 610 -27.63 -10.47 26.22
C PHE A 610 -28.93 -11.30 26.16
N VAL A 611 -30.09 -10.64 26.19
CA VAL A 611 -31.39 -11.33 26.08
C VAL A 611 -31.68 -11.59 24.62
N ALA A 612 -31.64 -12.86 24.22
CA ALA A 612 -31.95 -13.32 22.88
C ALA A 612 -33.44 -13.10 22.52
N ASN A 613 -33.74 -12.81 21.25
CA ASN A 613 -35.11 -12.53 20.79
C ASN A 613 -35.41 -13.28 19.49
N ASP A 614 -36.62 -13.82 19.41
CA ASP A 614 -37.15 -14.44 18.19
C ASP A 614 -37.70 -13.35 17.24
N CYS A 615 -37.66 -13.63 15.94
CA CYS A 615 -38.29 -12.81 14.92
C CYS A 615 -38.83 -13.70 13.80
N ALA A 616 -40.09 -13.47 13.41
CA ALA A 616 -40.70 -14.14 12.28
C ALA A 616 -41.41 -13.10 11.39
N LEU A 617 -41.11 -13.08 10.11
CA LEU A 617 -41.72 -12.23 9.10
C LEU A 617 -42.02 -13.06 7.85
N ALA A 618 -43.20 -12.83 7.25
CA ALA A 618 -43.60 -13.40 5.98
C ALA A 618 -43.54 -14.94 5.88
N GLU A 619 -43.66 -15.65 7.01
CA GLU A 619 -43.72 -17.11 7.07
C GLU A 619 -45.17 -17.58 7.29
N ARG A 620 -45.74 -18.30 6.32
CA ARG A 620 -47.11 -18.87 6.35
C ARG A 620 -48.20 -17.87 6.75
N HIS A 621 -48.54 -17.79 8.04
CA HIS A 621 -49.57 -16.92 8.62
C HIS A 621 -48.98 -15.68 9.31
N THR A 622 -47.67 -15.54 9.34
CA THR A 622 -46.98 -14.44 10.01
C THR A 622 -46.97 -13.21 9.09
N PRO A 623 -47.43 -12.04 9.57
CA PRO A 623 -47.46 -10.83 8.77
C PRO A 623 -46.04 -10.38 8.39
N ALA A 624 -45.90 -9.74 7.23
CA ALA A 624 -44.64 -9.16 6.75
C ALA A 624 -44.27 -7.85 7.47
N ILE A 625 -45.14 -7.34 8.35
CA ILE A 625 -44.98 -6.06 9.05
C ILE A 625 -45.22 -6.28 10.54
N TRP A 626 -44.31 -5.77 11.36
CA TRP A 626 -44.43 -5.74 12.82
C TRP A 626 -44.61 -4.30 13.32
N LEU A 627 -45.62 -4.09 14.17
CA LEU A 627 -45.77 -2.84 14.93
C LEU A 627 -45.07 -2.98 16.28
N LEU A 628 -43.82 -2.52 16.36
CA LEU A 628 -43.02 -2.60 17.57
C LEU A 628 -43.30 -1.40 18.50
N THR A 629 -43.87 -1.66 19.67
CA THR A 629 -44.14 -0.65 20.72
C THR A 629 -43.44 -1.02 22.02
N GLY A 630 -43.27 -0.04 22.92
CA GLY A 630 -42.63 -0.23 24.22
C GLY A 630 -41.95 1.03 24.76
N PRO A 631 -41.57 1.08 26.04
CA PRO A 631 -40.97 2.25 26.65
C PRO A 631 -39.60 2.60 26.04
N ASN A 632 -39.10 3.81 26.31
CA ASN A 632 -37.74 4.18 25.96
C ASN A 632 -36.74 3.24 26.66
N MET A 633 -35.62 2.96 25.99
CA MET A 633 -34.57 2.04 26.47
C MET A 633 -35.00 0.56 26.59
N ALA A 634 -36.19 0.18 26.12
CA ALA A 634 -36.66 -1.22 26.09
C ALA A 634 -35.96 -2.11 25.02
N GLY A 635 -34.87 -1.64 24.40
CA GLY A 635 -34.15 -2.42 23.39
C GLY A 635 -34.77 -2.44 21.98
N LYS A 636 -35.82 -1.65 21.70
CA LYS A 636 -36.49 -1.62 20.38
C LYS A 636 -35.54 -1.45 19.19
N SER A 637 -34.67 -0.44 19.24
CA SER A 637 -33.69 -0.18 18.17
C SER A 637 -32.62 -1.27 18.08
N THR A 638 -32.26 -1.89 19.20
CA THR A 638 -31.33 -3.03 19.23
C THR A 638 -31.96 -4.23 18.53
N PHE A 639 -33.22 -4.54 18.79
CA PHE A 639 -33.95 -5.62 18.12
C PHE A 639 -34.04 -5.41 16.59
N LEU A 640 -34.35 -4.20 16.13
CA LEU A 640 -34.40 -3.90 14.69
C LEU A 640 -33.02 -4.06 14.03
N ARG A 641 -31.97 -3.50 14.64
CA ARG A 641 -30.61 -3.60 14.12
C ARG A 641 -30.09 -5.03 14.14
N GLN A 642 -30.38 -5.79 15.20
CA GLN A 642 -30.03 -7.21 15.32
C GLN A 642 -30.52 -8.01 14.11
N ASN A 643 -31.82 -7.92 13.78
CA ASN A 643 -32.39 -8.69 12.69
C ASN A 643 -31.80 -8.29 11.33
N ALA A 644 -31.56 -6.98 11.11
CA ALA A 644 -30.88 -6.51 9.89
C ALA A 644 -29.44 -7.03 9.78
N LEU A 645 -28.70 -7.05 10.90
CA LEU A 645 -27.32 -7.58 10.94
C LEU A 645 -27.28 -9.10 10.72
N ILE A 646 -28.23 -9.86 11.27
CA ILE A 646 -28.35 -11.30 11.03
C ILE A 646 -28.57 -11.59 9.54
N ALA A 647 -29.50 -10.87 8.89
CA ALA A 647 -29.74 -11.01 7.45
C ALA A 647 -28.50 -10.65 6.62
N LEU A 648 -27.80 -9.57 7.01
CA LEU A 648 -26.56 -9.14 6.36
C LEU A 648 -25.46 -10.20 6.46
N LEU A 649 -25.22 -10.74 7.66
CA LEU A 649 -24.19 -11.76 7.90
C LEU A 649 -24.48 -13.04 7.12
N ALA A 650 -25.74 -13.49 7.11
CA ALA A 650 -26.16 -14.65 6.34
C ALA A 650 -25.88 -14.47 4.83
N GLN A 651 -26.18 -13.30 4.25
CA GLN A 651 -25.90 -13.02 2.84
C GLN A 651 -24.42 -12.70 2.54
N ALA A 652 -23.65 -12.28 3.54
CA ALA A 652 -22.20 -12.16 3.43
C ALA A 652 -21.53 -13.55 3.33
N GLY A 653 -22.25 -14.61 3.70
CA GLY A 653 -21.76 -16.00 3.74
C GLY A 653 -21.13 -16.36 5.08
N SER A 654 -21.54 -15.71 6.16
CA SER A 654 -21.17 -16.02 7.55
C SER A 654 -22.28 -16.83 8.21
N HIS A 655 -21.93 -17.62 9.23
CA HIS A 655 -22.90 -18.05 10.23
C HIS A 655 -23.46 -16.85 10.99
N VAL A 656 -24.55 -17.05 11.72
CA VAL A 656 -25.29 -15.98 12.38
C VAL A 656 -25.43 -16.19 13.89
N PRO A 657 -25.52 -15.09 14.68
CA PRO A 657 -25.73 -15.14 16.13
C PRO A 657 -27.21 -15.44 16.46
N ALA A 658 -27.68 -16.63 16.12
CA ALA A 658 -29.04 -17.12 16.40
C ALA A 658 -28.99 -18.48 17.09
#